data_AF-C9ZM43-F1
#
_entry.id   AF-C9ZM43-F1
#
_cell.length_a   1.000
_cell.length_b   1.000
_cell.length_c   1.000
_cell.angle_alpha   90.00
_cell.angle_beta   90.00
_cell.angle_gamma   90.00
#
_symmetry.space_group_name_H-M   'P 1'
#
loop_
_entity.id
_entity.type
_entity.pdbx_description
1 polymer ?
#
loop_
_entity_poly.entity_id
_entity_poly.type
_entity_poly.pdbx_seq_one_letter_code
_entity_poly.pdbx_strand_id
1 'polypeptide(L)'
;MTEVNDVASVNINIGILGHVDSGKTSLARALSSTASTAAFDKSPESQRRGITLDLGFSATCVPTEGIAPDLFNAGIQQVQCTFVDCPGHASLIRTVLGGAQIIDMMILVIDACKGIQTQTAECIVIGEVLCKPLVLVINKVDAIQGSTSEEKRAAIDKLRKRLQKTFERTRWPSVAMVEVAAAPRREESGGTTCEGCMMSPINVEKVLPAVLNLVDADTIKRNKEAPLRPEDFVMMVDHCFALKGQGTVFTGTILRGQVSVGDSVVIPESHVVKKVKGLQVFRKPVQMARRGDRVGLSVVQFDAEGMERGLLCSALQQQQRQRSRADQAVHPVPVFESASVMVAEVSRVRFHQLPCNVHTKFHINIGHSTVMGTMRFFSRPTVCLPSDSQAGEELAEEPPFDLMQESQYVEELGEEAFITFECPSEDKHRWPGRPIAVKRGPLTYFAIVLLEKPILAAIGTPLIAARLDVERENMCRIALAGRVRALLHDDKDDAVMWRSMPIVRYKSRSLVVERVVSDRSCIASGVVTSEMHEARSGGGMSTNKKERDTKVKDALHAEVQKFIGLTVYFRPTSGDDGCCVNENAPEGLREGIIDSAFGKTGKVKLVFKEPVFAVDDRGAEPGKGKRNEVIFLSEGVVELTLKKYPLALHSQLQQ
;
A
#
# COMPACT_ATOMS: atom_id res chain seq x y z
N MET A 1 -17.80 17.20 -47.43
CA MET A 1 -16.79 16.39 -46.74
C MET A 1 -15.73 17.35 -46.23
N THR A 2 -15.95 17.92 -45.06
CA THR A 2 -14.96 18.75 -44.37
C THR A 2 -14.05 17.82 -43.61
N GLU A 3 -12.77 17.79 -43.99
CA GLU A 3 -11.71 17.12 -43.25
C GLU A 3 -11.75 17.59 -41.80
N VAL A 4 -12.22 16.71 -40.90
CA VAL A 4 -12.06 16.90 -39.47
C VAL A 4 -10.58 16.66 -39.21
N ASN A 5 -9.80 17.74 -39.21
CA ASN A 5 -8.46 17.75 -38.66
C ASN A 5 -8.56 17.33 -37.20
N ASP A 6 -8.44 16.02 -36.94
CA ASP A 6 -8.18 15.45 -35.63
C ASP A 6 -6.77 15.92 -35.22
N VAL A 7 -6.69 17.17 -34.76
CA VAL A 7 -5.53 17.65 -34.00
C VAL A 7 -5.48 16.72 -32.80
N ALA A 8 -4.52 15.78 -32.82
CA ALA A 8 -4.41 14.70 -31.84
C ALA A 8 -4.19 15.28 -30.43
N SER A 9 -5.28 15.60 -29.75
CA SER A 9 -5.28 16.13 -28.39
C SER A 9 -4.87 15.02 -27.42
N VAL A 10 -4.05 15.37 -26.44
CA VAL A 10 -3.66 14.46 -25.36
C VAL A 10 -4.63 14.67 -24.22
N ASN A 11 -5.22 13.60 -23.70
CA ASN A 11 -6.06 13.67 -22.50
C ASN A 11 -5.23 13.47 -21.23
N ILE A 12 -5.46 14.30 -20.21
CA ILE A 12 -4.87 14.19 -18.89
C ILE A 12 -6.00 14.16 -17.86
N ASN A 13 -6.00 13.16 -16.98
CA ASN A 13 -7.01 13.04 -15.93
C ASN A 13 -6.52 13.72 -14.64
N ILE A 14 -7.25 14.72 -14.17
CA ILE A 14 -6.90 15.54 -13.01
C ILE A 14 -7.95 15.31 -11.92
N GLY A 15 -7.55 14.72 -10.80
CA GLY A 15 -8.42 14.52 -9.65
C GLY A 15 -8.56 15.79 -8.82
N ILE A 16 -9.78 16.14 -8.42
CA ILE A 16 -10.04 17.22 -7.47
C ILE A 16 -10.44 16.59 -6.14
N LEU A 17 -9.54 16.67 -5.16
CA LEU A 17 -9.68 16.07 -3.83
C LEU A 17 -9.68 17.13 -2.74
N GLY A 18 -10.14 16.77 -1.54
CA GLY A 18 -10.22 17.67 -0.40
C GLY A 18 -11.45 17.44 0.49
N HIS A 19 -11.47 18.11 1.64
CA HIS A 19 -12.51 17.97 2.65
C HIS A 19 -13.93 18.32 2.13
N VAL A 20 -14.96 17.92 2.88
CA VAL A 20 -16.35 18.36 2.65
C VAL A 20 -16.41 19.89 2.62
N ASP A 21 -17.19 20.45 1.71
CA ASP A 21 -17.37 21.90 1.55
C ASP A 21 -16.09 22.72 1.28
N SER A 22 -14.95 22.12 0.93
CA SER A 22 -13.77 22.89 0.50
C SER A 22 -13.97 23.59 -0.85
N GLY A 23 -15.05 23.24 -1.57
CA GLY A 23 -15.44 23.83 -2.86
C GLY A 23 -14.89 23.12 -4.10
N LYS A 24 -14.69 21.80 -4.01
CA LYS A 24 -14.25 20.92 -5.12
C LYS A 24 -15.14 21.04 -6.35
N THR A 25 -16.45 20.81 -6.19
CA THR A 25 -17.45 20.92 -7.27
C THR A 25 -17.52 22.32 -7.86
N SER A 26 -17.43 23.36 -7.03
CA SER A 26 -17.41 24.75 -7.48
C SER A 26 -16.16 25.05 -8.31
N LEU A 27 -14.99 24.56 -7.89
CA LEU A 27 -13.76 24.69 -8.64
C LEU A 27 -13.81 23.92 -9.96
N ALA A 28 -14.31 22.69 -9.94
CA ALA A 28 -14.53 21.88 -11.14
C ALA A 28 -15.41 22.63 -12.14
N ARG A 29 -16.52 23.22 -11.68
CA ARG A 29 -17.44 24.00 -12.50
C ARG A 29 -16.78 25.25 -13.08
N ALA A 30 -15.97 25.96 -12.31
CA ALA A 30 -15.27 27.16 -12.75
C ALA A 30 -14.16 26.86 -13.79
N LEU A 31 -13.55 25.66 -13.74
CA LEU A 31 -12.49 25.23 -14.66
C LEU A 31 -12.99 24.56 -15.94
N SER A 32 -14.22 24.04 -15.93
CA SER A 32 -14.71 23.17 -17.00
C SER A 32 -15.51 23.92 -18.05
N SER A 33 -15.34 23.54 -19.32
CA SER A 33 -16.19 23.99 -20.43
C SER A 33 -17.25 22.96 -20.80
N THR A 34 -16.98 21.68 -20.56
CA THR A 34 -17.86 20.55 -20.93
C THR A 34 -18.16 19.68 -19.71
N ALA A 35 -19.43 19.29 -19.53
CA ALA A 35 -19.87 18.39 -18.46
C ALA A 35 -20.16 16.98 -19.00
N SER A 36 -19.76 15.94 -18.26
CA SER A 36 -19.98 14.52 -18.58
C SER A 36 -20.86 13.83 -17.52
N THR A 37 -20.67 12.52 -17.29
CA THR A 37 -21.41 11.71 -16.30
C THR A 37 -21.26 12.25 -14.88
N ALA A 38 -22.37 12.31 -14.14
CA ALA A 38 -22.45 12.72 -12.73
C ALA A 38 -21.82 14.10 -12.38
N ALA A 39 -21.50 14.90 -13.40
CA ALA A 39 -20.85 16.19 -13.21
C ALA A 39 -21.74 17.16 -12.45
N PHE A 40 -21.13 17.94 -11.56
CA PHE A 40 -21.74 19.09 -10.90
C PHE A 40 -22.97 18.76 -10.06
N ASP A 41 -22.97 17.60 -9.40
CA ASP A 41 -24.01 17.18 -8.45
C ASP A 41 -25.42 17.19 -9.08
N LYS A 42 -25.53 16.74 -10.34
CA LYS A 42 -26.82 16.70 -11.07
C LYS A 42 -27.80 15.65 -10.57
N SER A 43 -27.36 14.64 -9.82
CA SER A 43 -28.26 13.58 -9.37
C SER A 43 -29.24 14.12 -8.31
N PRO A 44 -30.53 13.73 -8.33
CA PRO A 44 -31.51 14.21 -7.36
C PRO A 44 -31.12 13.91 -5.91
N GLU A 45 -30.42 12.79 -5.69
CA GLU A 45 -29.94 12.41 -4.36
C GLU A 45 -28.78 13.29 -3.88
N SER A 46 -27.84 13.65 -4.76
CA SER A 46 -26.75 14.56 -4.44
C SER A 46 -27.27 15.97 -4.12
N GLN A 47 -28.27 16.46 -4.89
CA GLN A 47 -28.93 17.74 -4.63
C GLN A 47 -29.68 17.75 -3.29
N ARG A 48 -30.40 16.67 -2.96
CA ARG A 48 -31.10 16.54 -1.67
C ARG A 48 -30.15 16.56 -0.48
N ARG A 49 -29.00 15.90 -0.61
CA ARG A 49 -28.01 15.80 0.47
C ARG A 49 -27.01 16.96 0.49
N GLY A 50 -26.96 17.77 -0.56
CA GLY A 50 -26.02 18.89 -0.71
C GLY A 50 -24.55 18.44 -0.79
N ILE A 51 -24.28 17.18 -1.16
CA ILE A 51 -22.93 16.61 -1.22
C ILE A 51 -22.74 15.79 -2.50
N THR A 52 -21.52 15.79 -3.04
CA THR A 52 -21.11 14.87 -4.11
C THR A 52 -21.08 13.44 -3.60
N LEU A 53 -21.86 12.56 -4.22
CA LEU A 53 -21.99 11.14 -3.83
C LEU A 53 -21.15 10.20 -4.69
N ASP A 54 -20.88 10.59 -5.93
CA ASP A 54 -20.23 9.78 -6.94
C ASP A 54 -19.14 10.57 -7.66
N LEU A 55 -18.30 9.91 -8.44
CA LEU A 55 -17.26 10.58 -9.22
C LEU A 55 -17.91 11.45 -10.31
N GLY A 56 -17.71 12.76 -10.22
CA GLY A 56 -18.17 13.71 -11.22
C GLY A 56 -17.12 13.92 -12.30
N PHE A 57 -17.51 13.87 -13.57
CA PHE A 57 -16.57 14.02 -14.69
C PHE A 57 -16.87 15.25 -15.53
N SER A 58 -15.88 16.10 -15.73
CA SER A 58 -15.96 17.27 -16.61
C SER A 58 -14.67 17.43 -17.40
N ALA A 59 -14.68 18.26 -18.43
CA ALA A 59 -13.49 18.47 -19.25
C ALA A 59 -13.38 19.89 -19.77
N THR A 60 -12.15 20.28 -20.08
CA THR A 60 -11.84 21.49 -20.84
C THR A 60 -10.68 21.24 -21.79
N CYS A 61 -10.68 21.90 -22.94
CA CYS A 61 -9.58 21.85 -23.90
C CYS A 61 -8.77 23.15 -23.77
N VAL A 62 -7.47 23.02 -23.56
CA VAL A 62 -6.57 24.15 -23.33
C VAL A 62 -5.50 24.16 -24.43
N PRO A 63 -5.28 25.30 -25.11
CA PRO A 63 -4.14 25.44 -26.01
C PRO A 63 -2.85 25.49 -25.17
N THR A 64 -1.80 24.82 -25.63
CA THR A 64 -0.51 24.79 -24.91
C THR A 64 0.31 26.05 -25.14
N GLU A 65 0.04 26.78 -26.23
CA GLU A 65 0.71 28.04 -26.59
C GLU A 65 0.58 29.06 -25.45
N GLY A 66 1.72 29.57 -24.96
CA GLY A 66 1.79 30.56 -23.88
C GLY A 66 1.50 30.03 -22.47
N ILE A 67 0.77 28.93 -22.31
CA ILE A 67 0.39 28.37 -21.00
C ILE A 67 1.39 27.32 -20.50
N ALA A 68 1.85 26.44 -21.40
CA ALA A 68 2.74 25.33 -21.08
C ALA A 68 3.81 25.18 -22.18
N PRO A 69 4.89 26.00 -22.13
CA PRO A 69 5.87 26.08 -23.21
C PRO A 69 6.57 24.74 -23.47
N ASP A 70 6.81 23.93 -22.44
CA ASP A 70 7.47 22.63 -22.58
C ASP A 70 6.62 21.64 -23.39
N LEU A 71 5.30 21.64 -23.19
CA LEU A 71 4.36 20.82 -23.96
C LEU A 71 4.22 21.33 -25.40
N PHE A 72 4.22 22.65 -25.59
CA PHE A 72 4.21 23.24 -26.93
C PHE A 72 5.48 22.88 -27.71
N ASN A 73 6.65 23.01 -27.10
CA ASN A 73 7.95 22.60 -27.66
C ASN A 73 8.02 21.09 -27.94
N ALA A 74 7.23 20.29 -27.21
CA ALA A 74 7.06 18.86 -27.46
C ALA A 74 6.16 18.53 -28.66
N GLY A 75 5.62 19.52 -29.38
CA GLY A 75 4.72 19.33 -30.51
C GLY A 75 3.27 19.02 -30.12
N ILE A 76 2.89 19.29 -28.87
CA ILE A 76 1.50 19.15 -28.40
C ILE A 76 0.86 20.54 -28.47
N GLN A 77 -0.11 20.72 -29.36
CA GLN A 77 -0.79 22.02 -29.54
C GLN A 77 -1.98 22.23 -28.60
N GLN A 78 -2.66 21.14 -28.24
CA GLN A 78 -3.84 21.18 -27.38
C GLN A 78 -3.84 20.00 -26.41
N VAL A 79 -4.23 20.28 -25.17
CA VAL A 79 -4.40 19.30 -24.10
C VAL A 79 -5.86 19.31 -23.64
N GLN A 80 -6.44 18.12 -23.54
CA GLN A 80 -7.74 17.92 -22.93
C GLN A 80 -7.55 17.58 -21.45
N CYS A 81 -7.98 18.48 -20.58
CA CYS A 81 -7.97 18.28 -19.13
C CYS A 81 -9.31 17.69 -18.72
N THR A 82 -9.33 16.42 -18.32
CA THR A 82 -10.51 15.76 -17.75
C THR A 82 -10.44 15.85 -16.24
N PHE A 83 -11.40 16.53 -15.62
CA PHE A 83 -11.50 16.64 -14.17
C PHE A 83 -12.33 15.50 -13.59
N VAL A 84 -11.79 14.88 -12.53
CA VAL A 84 -12.44 13.84 -11.73
C VAL A 84 -12.75 14.43 -10.36
N ASP A 85 -13.98 14.90 -10.18
CA ASP A 85 -14.47 15.48 -8.93
C ASP A 85 -14.78 14.36 -7.93
N CYS A 86 -13.97 14.27 -6.87
CA CYS A 86 -14.08 13.22 -5.88
C CYS A 86 -14.98 13.65 -4.71
N PRO A 87 -15.80 12.74 -4.15
CA PRO A 87 -16.63 13.06 -3.00
C PRO A 87 -15.77 13.41 -1.77
N GLY A 88 -16.22 14.37 -0.96
CA GLY A 88 -15.50 14.81 0.25
C GLY A 88 -15.94 14.12 1.54
N HIS A 89 -17.09 13.44 1.54
CA HIS A 89 -17.70 12.90 2.75
C HIS A 89 -16.95 11.66 3.24
N ALA A 90 -16.79 11.52 4.57
CA ALA A 90 -15.98 10.47 5.17
C ALA A 90 -16.42 9.05 4.75
N SER A 91 -17.73 8.81 4.67
CA SER A 91 -18.29 7.50 4.26
C SER A 91 -17.97 7.09 2.82
N LEU A 92 -17.57 8.03 1.96
CA LEU A 92 -17.36 7.81 0.53
C LEU A 92 -15.89 7.58 0.14
N ILE A 93 -15.03 7.27 1.13
CA ILE A 93 -13.60 7.03 0.91
C ILE A 93 -13.33 5.93 -0.12
N ARG A 94 -14.17 4.88 -0.21
CA ARG A 94 -14.05 3.83 -1.24
C ARG A 94 -14.16 4.41 -2.65
N THR A 95 -15.05 5.38 -2.85
CA THR A 95 -15.22 6.09 -4.11
C THR A 95 -14.01 6.97 -4.41
N VAL A 96 -13.48 7.68 -3.41
CA VAL A 96 -12.25 8.49 -3.56
C VAL A 96 -11.07 7.61 -3.98
N LEU A 97 -10.90 6.43 -3.36
CA LEU A 97 -9.82 5.50 -3.70
C LEU A 97 -9.93 4.99 -5.14
N GLY A 98 -11.15 4.69 -5.63
CA GLY A 98 -11.37 4.34 -7.04
C GLY A 98 -11.02 5.50 -7.98
N GLY A 99 -11.47 6.72 -7.67
CA GLY A 99 -11.16 7.92 -8.45
C GLY A 99 -9.67 8.27 -8.47
N ALA A 100 -8.95 7.99 -7.39
CA ALA A 100 -7.53 8.28 -7.30
C ALA A 100 -6.65 7.38 -8.20
N GLN A 101 -7.16 6.22 -8.63
CA GLN A 101 -6.43 5.31 -9.52
C GLN A 101 -6.50 5.71 -11.00
N ILE A 102 -7.57 6.41 -11.41
CA ILE A 102 -7.79 6.82 -12.80
C ILE A 102 -7.14 8.17 -13.15
N ILE A 103 -6.67 8.91 -12.14
CA ILE A 103 -6.10 10.25 -12.31
C ILE A 103 -4.59 10.18 -12.52
N ASP A 104 -4.07 11.09 -13.33
CA ASP A 104 -2.63 11.29 -13.54
C ASP A 104 -2.08 12.28 -12.52
N MET A 105 -2.89 13.26 -12.11
CA MET A 105 -2.51 14.35 -11.21
C MET A 105 -3.59 14.67 -10.19
N MET A 106 -3.20 15.30 -9.09
CA MET A 106 -4.09 15.70 -8.00
C MET A 106 -4.09 17.21 -7.80
N ILE A 107 -5.28 17.79 -7.71
CA ILE A 107 -5.55 19.09 -7.12
C ILE A 107 -6.12 18.84 -5.72
N LEU A 108 -5.42 19.30 -4.69
CA LEU A 108 -5.93 19.25 -3.32
C LEU A 108 -6.50 20.62 -2.93
N VAL A 109 -7.81 20.67 -2.78
CA VAL A 109 -8.56 21.88 -2.44
C VAL A 109 -8.67 22.02 -0.92
N ILE A 110 -8.12 23.13 -0.41
CA ILE A 110 -8.09 23.47 1.01
C ILE A 110 -8.89 24.75 1.22
N ASP A 111 -9.80 24.72 2.19
CA ASP A 111 -10.53 25.92 2.63
C ASP A 111 -9.58 26.87 3.36
N ALA A 112 -9.47 28.11 2.89
CA ALA A 112 -8.54 29.10 3.44
C ALA A 112 -8.80 29.42 4.92
N CYS A 113 -10.05 29.32 5.38
CA CYS A 113 -10.42 29.60 6.76
C CYS A 113 -10.12 28.42 7.69
N LYS A 114 -10.28 27.18 7.20
CA LYS A 114 -10.16 25.96 8.02
C LYS A 114 -8.78 25.30 7.97
N GLY A 115 -8.10 25.38 6.83
CA GLY A 115 -6.84 24.68 6.60
C GLY A 115 -6.99 23.17 6.47
N ILE A 116 -6.02 22.40 7.00
CA ILE A 116 -6.01 20.94 6.89
C ILE A 116 -7.03 20.33 7.86
N GLN A 117 -7.89 19.47 7.33
CA GLN A 117 -8.89 18.70 8.06
C GLN A 117 -8.65 17.20 7.86
N THR A 118 -9.38 16.33 8.56
CA THR A 118 -9.16 14.86 8.58
C THR A 118 -9.12 14.25 7.17
N GLN A 119 -10.10 14.58 6.33
CA GLN A 119 -10.20 14.07 4.95
C GLN A 119 -9.13 14.67 4.04
N THR A 120 -8.66 15.90 4.32
CA THR A 120 -7.50 16.48 3.63
C THR A 120 -6.25 15.64 3.91
N ALA A 121 -6.05 15.20 5.16
CA ALA A 121 -4.93 14.32 5.52
C ALA A 121 -5.04 12.95 4.84
N GLU A 122 -6.25 12.37 4.76
CA GLU A 122 -6.48 11.12 4.01
C GLU A 122 -6.15 11.28 2.52
N CYS A 123 -6.54 12.41 1.89
CA CYS A 123 -6.22 12.70 0.49
C CYS A 123 -4.70 12.86 0.27
N ILE A 124 -3.98 13.48 1.21
CA ILE A 124 -2.51 13.57 1.16
C ILE A 124 -1.90 12.17 1.14
N VAL A 125 -2.32 11.28 2.04
CA VAL A 125 -1.86 9.88 2.08
C VAL A 125 -2.14 9.16 0.75
N ILE A 126 -3.35 9.31 0.19
CA ILE A 126 -3.71 8.68 -1.09
C ILE A 126 -2.73 9.11 -2.19
N GLY A 127 -2.42 10.40 -2.29
CA GLY A 127 -1.47 10.89 -3.28
C GLY A 127 -0.02 10.45 -3.01
N GLU A 128 0.38 10.33 -1.74
CA GLU A 128 1.70 9.78 -1.36
C GLU A 128 1.85 8.34 -1.85
N VAL A 129 0.81 7.52 -1.66
CA VAL A 129 0.78 6.09 -2.03
C VAL A 129 0.76 5.89 -3.54
N LEU A 130 -0.04 6.69 -4.24
CA LEU A 130 -0.24 6.56 -5.68
C LEU A 130 0.79 7.33 -6.52
N CYS A 131 1.77 7.96 -5.88
CA CYS A 131 2.87 8.68 -6.55
C CYS A 131 2.39 9.80 -7.49
N LYS A 132 1.32 10.53 -7.14
CA LYS A 132 0.72 11.51 -8.06
C LYS A 132 1.38 12.89 -7.92
N PRO A 133 1.61 13.65 -9.00
CA PRO A 133 1.91 15.08 -8.91
C PRO A 133 0.75 15.84 -8.25
N LEU A 134 1.09 16.86 -7.47
CA LEU A 134 0.14 17.58 -6.61
C LEU A 134 0.22 19.11 -6.81
N VAL A 135 -0.94 19.74 -6.99
CA VAL A 135 -1.13 21.19 -6.85
C VAL A 135 -2.06 21.46 -5.67
N LEU A 136 -1.69 22.43 -4.83
CA LEU A 136 -2.56 22.90 -3.74
C LEU A 136 -3.37 24.10 -4.22
N VAL A 137 -4.68 24.03 -4.00
CA VAL A 137 -5.60 25.14 -4.27
C VAL A 137 -6.19 25.60 -2.95
N ILE A 138 -5.85 26.82 -2.55
CA ILE A 138 -6.40 27.49 -1.37
C ILE A 138 -7.66 28.22 -1.82
N ASN A 139 -8.82 27.63 -1.54
CA ASN A 139 -10.11 28.14 -1.98
C ASN A 139 -10.80 28.98 -0.89
N LYS A 140 -11.79 29.78 -1.29
CA LYS A 140 -12.55 30.70 -0.43
C LYS A 140 -11.72 31.83 0.18
N VAL A 141 -10.78 32.37 -0.58
CA VAL A 141 -9.98 33.52 -0.13
C VAL A 141 -10.83 34.78 0.10
N ASP A 142 -12.02 34.85 -0.50
CA ASP A 142 -13.03 35.88 -0.28
C ASP A 142 -13.64 35.82 1.13
N ALA A 143 -13.80 34.61 1.68
CA ALA A 143 -14.44 34.36 2.97
C ALA A 143 -13.53 34.61 4.19
N ILE A 144 -12.27 35.00 3.98
CA ILE A 144 -11.34 35.30 5.06
C ILE A 144 -11.77 36.59 5.77
N GLN A 145 -11.96 36.47 7.08
CA GLN A 145 -12.30 37.58 7.95
C GLN A 145 -11.10 38.52 8.12
N GLY A 146 -11.32 39.82 7.99
CA GLY A 146 -10.31 40.86 8.13
C GLY A 146 -10.90 42.21 7.75
N SER A 147 -10.64 43.22 8.57
CA SER A 147 -11.14 44.59 8.39
C SER A 147 -10.41 45.31 7.26
N THR A 148 -9.15 44.94 7.03
CA THR A 148 -8.29 45.47 5.97
C THR A 148 -7.84 44.36 5.00
N SER A 149 -7.50 44.74 3.76
CA SER A 149 -6.96 43.79 2.78
C SER A 149 -5.59 43.22 3.21
N GLU A 150 -4.85 43.95 4.03
CA GLU A 150 -3.54 43.54 4.55
C GLU A 150 -3.66 42.42 5.59
N GLU A 151 -4.64 42.51 6.50
CA GLU A 151 -4.95 41.44 7.46
C GLU A 151 -5.33 40.13 6.75
N LYS A 152 -6.17 40.22 5.72
CA LYS A 152 -6.57 39.04 4.92
C LYS A 152 -5.35 38.41 4.24
N ARG A 153 -4.47 39.22 3.65
CA ARG A 153 -3.23 38.75 3.02
C ARG A 153 -2.30 38.08 4.03
N ALA A 154 -2.11 38.69 5.20
CA ALA A 154 -1.27 38.14 6.27
C ALA A 154 -1.81 36.79 6.79
N ALA A 155 -3.13 36.62 6.88
CA ALA A 155 -3.76 35.35 7.24
C ALA A 155 -3.48 34.24 6.21
N ILE A 156 -3.58 34.55 4.91
CA ILE A 156 -3.25 33.63 3.82
C ILE A 156 -1.77 33.25 3.87
N ASP A 157 -0.87 34.22 4.07
CA ASP A 157 0.58 33.96 4.15
C ASP A 157 0.94 33.08 5.34
N LYS A 158 0.27 33.27 6.48
CA LYS A 158 0.41 32.39 7.65
C LYS A 158 -0.06 30.97 7.34
N LEU A 159 -1.20 30.82 6.66
CA LEU A 159 -1.69 29.52 6.21
C LEU A 159 -0.68 28.86 5.25
N ARG A 160 -0.19 29.59 4.26
CA ARG A 160 0.80 29.12 3.28
C ARG A 160 2.05 28.58 3.95
N LYS A 161 2.63 29.31 4.91
CA LYS A 161 3.79 28.87 5.70
C LYS A 161 3.49 27.59 6.49
N ARG A 162 2.31 27.48 7.10
CA ARG A 162 1.88 26.28 7.82
C ARG A 162 1.72 25.07 6.89
N LEU A 163 1.13 25.27 5.72
CA LEU A 163 0.99 24.21 4.71
C LEU A 163 2.37 23.76 4.24
N GLN A 164 3.25 24.70 3.88
CA GLN A 164 4.62 24.40 3.43
C GLN A 164 5.36 23.51 4.44
N LYS A 165 5.35 23.87 5.72
CA LYS A 165 5.94 23.08 6.81
C LYS A 165 5.32 21.67 6.96
N THR A 166 4.04 21.52 6.64
CA THR A 166 3.38 20.21 6.68
C THR A 166 3.88 19.33 5.53
N PHE A 167 3.98 19.90 4.33
CA PHE A 167 4.37 19.22 3.10
C PHE A 167 5.87 18.88 3.04
N GLU A 168 6.74 19.60 3.75
CA GLU A 168 8.16 19.26 3.94
C GLU A 168 8.40 17.80 4.39
N ARG A 169 7.49 17.25 5.21
CA ARG A 169 7.57 15.87 5.71
C ARG A 169 6.85 14.85 4.82
N THR A 170 6.26 15.27 3.71
CA THR A 170 5.49 14.42 2.79
C THR A 170 6.31 14.06 1.56
N ARG A 171 5.69 13.34 0.63
CA ARG A 171 6.27 13.05 -0.69
C ARG A 171 6.51 14.30 -1.54
N TRP A 172 5.97 15.47 -1.16
CA TRP A 172 6.16 16.75 -1.86
C TRP A 172 6.70 17.84 -0.91
N PRO A 173 8.02 17.94 -0.69
CA PRO A 173 8.60 18.96 0.18
C PRO A 173 8.39 20.39 -0.31
N SER A 174 8.21 20.57 -1.62
CA SER A 174 7.83 21.84 -2.24
C SER A 174 6.58 21.62 -3.08
N VAL A 175 5.59 22.50 -2.93
CA VAL A 175 4.29 22.36 -3.61
C VAL A 175 3.84 23.69 -4.20
N ALA A 176 3.31 23.67 -5.42
CA ALA A 176 2.69 24.84 -6.03
C ALA A 176 1.37 25.14 -5.32
N MET A 177 1.21 26.37 -4.81
CA MET A 177 0.02 26.82 -4.11
C MET A 177 -0.66 27.94 -4.90
N VAL A 178 -1.93 27.75 -5.25
CA VAL A 178 -2.75 28.72 -5.98
C VAL A 178 -3.92 29.18 -5.11
N GLU A 179 -4.06 30.48 -4.95
CA GLU A 179 -5.12 31.12 -4.16
C GLU A 179 -6.31 31.47 -5.05
N VAL A 180 -7.50 30.96 -4.74
CA VAL A 180 -8.70 31.12 -5.57
C VAL A 180 -9.96 31.37 -4.75
N ALA A 181 -10.96 31.97 -5.38
CA ALA A 181 -12.34 31.92 -4.93
C ALA A 181 -13.21 31.37 -6.07
N ALA A 182 -13.58 30.10 -5.99
CA ALA A 182 -14.33 29.44 -7.07
C ALA A 182 -15.80 29.89 -7.16
N ALA A 183 -16.40 30.29 -6.04
CA ALA A 183 -17.79 30.75 -5.96
C ALA A 183 -17.94 31.84 -4.88
N PRO A 184 -17.42 33.06 -5.11
CA PRO A 184 -17.46 34.14 -4.15
C PRO A 184 -18.91 34.57 -3.86
N ARG A 185 -19.24 34.77 -2.57
CA ARG A 185 -20.55 35.30 -2.15
C ARG A 185 -20.46 36.80 -1.93
N ARG A 186 -21.47 37.54 -2.38
CA ARG A 186 -21.61 38.97 -2.08
C ARG A 186 -22.15 39.13 -0.65
N GLU A 187 -21.42 39.81 0.22
CA GLU A 187 -21.98 40.35 1.45
C GLU A 187 -22.74 41.64 1.09
N GLU A 188 -24.07 41.57 0.98
CA GLU A 188 -24.90 42.77 0.96
C GLU A 188 -25.32 43.10 2.39
N SER A 189 -24.92 44.27 2.88
CA SER A 189 -25.45 44.88 4.10
C SER A 189 -26.95 45.16 3.92
N GLY A 190 -27.80 44.16 4.18
CA GLY A 190 -29.26 44.31 4.11
C GLY A 190 -30.05 43.05 3.77
N GLY A 191 -30.00 42.02 4.62
CA GLY A 191 -31.13 41.14 4.98
C GLY A 191 -31.98 40.42 3.92
N THR A 192 -31.72 40.52 2.62
CA THR A 192 -32.54 39.86 1.59
C THR A 192 -31.66 39.06 0.65
N THR A 193 -31.61 37.75 0.87
CA THR A 193 -30.86 36.80 0.04
C THR A 193 -31.49 36.72 -1.35
N CYS A 194 -30.93 37.43 -2.33
CA CYS A 194 -31.19 37.15 -3.74
C CYS A 194 -30.27 35.98 -4.19
N GLU A 195 -30.85 34.84 -4.56
CA GLU A 195 -30.16 33.63 -5.03
C GLU A 195 -29.43 33.79 -6.40
N GLY A 196 -29.24 35.02 -6.88
CA GLY A 196 -28.81 35.30 -8.27
C GLY A 196 -27.51 36.08 -8.44
N CYS A 197 -26.91 36.65 -7.39
CA CYS A 197 -25.73 37.52 -7.53
C CYS A 197 -24.42 36.74 -7.28
N MET A 198 -24.10 35.77 -8.13
CA MET A 198 -22.77 35.13 -8.13
C MET A 198 -21.76 36.05 -8.81
N MET A 199 -20.72 36.48 -8.07
CA MET A 199 -19.57 37.16 -8.66
C MET A 199 -18.75 36.17 -9.51
N SER A 200 -18.03 36.69 -10.51
CA SER A 200 -17.13 35.86 -11.31
C SER A 200 -16.06 35.21 -10.42
N PRO A 201 -15.64 33.96 -10.69
CA PRO A 201 -14.57 33.32 -9.95
C PRO A 201 -13.29 34.16 -9.96
N ILE A 202 -12.53 34.12 -8.86
CA ILE A 202 -11.30 34.91 -8.69
C ILE A 202 -10.09 34.00 -8.84
N ASN A 203 -9.15 34.37 -9.72
CA ASN A 203 -7.85 33.71 -9.97
C ASN A 203 -7.92 32.23 -10.39
N VAL A 204 -9.08 31.72 -10.82
CA VAL A 204 -9.24 30.31 -11.20
C VAL A 204 -8.44 29.97 -12.46
N GLU A 205 -8.24 30.94 -13.36
CA GLU A 205 -7.44 30.82 -14.56
C GLU A 205 -5.96 30.46 -14.31
N LYS A 206 -5.44 30.70 -13.10
CA LYS A 206 -4.06 30.36 -12.71
C LYS A 206 -3.85 28.89 -12.34
N VAL A 207 -4.93 28.15 -12.08
CA VAL A 207 -4.86 26.74 -11.67
C VAL A 207 -4.38 25.85 -12.82
N LEU A 208 -4.93 26.04 -14.04
CA LEU A 208 -4.56 25.22 -15.20
C LEU A 208 -3.08 25.37 -15.59
N PRO A 209 -2.50 26.59 -15.70
CA PRO A 209 -1.07 26.75 -15.91
C PRO A 209 -0.22 26.04 -14.84
N ALA A 210 -0.60 26.13 -13.56
CA ALA A 210 0.14 25.47 -12.48
C ALA A 210 0.13 23.93 -12.61
N VAL A 211 -1.00 23.35 -13.03
CA VAL A 211 -1.10 21.91 -13.28
C VAL A 211 -0.32 21.50 -14.54
N LEU A 212 -0.48 22.23 -15.64
CA LEU A 212 0.18 21.90 -16.90
C LEU A 212 1.71 22.02 -16.82
N ASN A 213 2.24 22.94 -16.00
CA ASN A 213 3.67 23.05 -15.74
C ASN A 213 4.26 21.87 -14.95
N LEU A 214 3.42 21.07 -14.28
CA LEU A 214 3.87 19.84 -13.62
C LEU A 214 3.92 18.64 -14.57
N VAL A 215 3.30 18.76 -15.74
CA VAL A 215 3.20 17.68 -16.72
C VAL A 215 4.56 17.43 -17.32
N ASP A 216 5.00 16.18 -17.25
CA ASP A 216 6.24 15.75 -17.87
C ASP A 216 6.03 15.53 -19.37
N ALA A 217 6.63 16.42 -20.18
CA ALA A 217 6.51 16.38 -21.63
C ALA A 217 7.09 15.08 -22.23
N ASP A 218 8.18 14.56 -21.66
CA ASP A 218 8.83 13.34 -22.16
C ASP A 218 7.98 12.10 -21.87
N THR A 219 7.31 12.09 -20.73
CA THR A 219 6.35 11.02 -20.38
C THR A 219 5.16 11.01 -21.33
N ILE A 220 4.64 12.19 -21.72
CA ILE A 220 3.57 12.26 -22.70
C ILE A 220 4.03 11.82 -24.09
N LYS A 221 5.23 12.21 -24.53
CA LYS A 221 5.80 11.76 -25.81
C LYS A 221 5.93 10.24 -25.85
N ARG A 222 6.55 9.64 -24.83
CA ARG A 222 6.66 8.18 -24.70
C ARG A 222 5.31 7.50 -24.75
N ASN A 223 4.32 8.01 -24.01
CA ASN A 223 2.97 7.43 -24.04
C ASN A 223 2.28 7.55 -25.40
N LYS A 224 2.59 8.60 -26.17
CA LYS A 224 2.06 8.80 -27.52
C LYS A 224 2.75 7.90 -28.55
N GLU A 225 4.04 7.62 -28.37
CA GLU A 225 4.88 6.81 -29.26
C GLU A 225 4.85 5.30 -28.91
N ALA A 226 4.48 4.96 -27.67
CA ALA A 226 4.38 3.58 -27.23
C ALA A 226 3.37 2.79 -28.09
N PRO A 227 3.71 1.56 -28.52
CA PRO A 227 2.79 0.75 -29.30
C PRO A 227 1.57 0.38 -28.47
N LEU A 228 0.45 1.06 -28.71
CA LEU A 228 -0.83 0.76 -28.07
C LEU A 228 -1.46 -0.44 -28.76
N ARG A 229 -1.26 -1.63 -28.21
CA ARG A 229 -1.83 -2.85 -28.79
C ARG A 229 -3.26 -3.05 -28.29
N PRO A 230 -4.19 -3.51 -29.15
CA PRO A 230 -5.56 -3.87 -28.72
C PRO A 230 -5.61 -5.04 -27.73
N GLU A 231 -4.57 -5.89 -27.72
CA GLU A 231 -4.45 -7.00 -26.77
C GLU A 231 -4.22 -6.55 -25.32
N ASP A 232 -3.66 -5.35 -25.13
CA ASP A 232 -3.39 -4.76 -23.80
C ASP A 232 -4.55 -3.91 -23.27
N PHE A 233 -5.70 -3.93 -23.94
CA PHE A 233 -6.84 -3.10 -23.57
C PHE A 233 -7.32 -3.43 -22.15
N VAL A 234 -7.28 -2.42 -21.28
CA VAL A 234 -7.86 -2.45 -19.94
C VAL A 234 -8.54 -1.12 -19.67
N MET A 235 -9.84 -1.17 -19.37
CA MET A 235 -10.66 -0.01 -19.04
C MET A 235 -11.31 -0.21 -17.68
N MET A 236 -11.17 0.79 -16.79
CA MET A 236 -11.89 0.83 -15.52
C MET A 236 -13.25 1.47 -15.76
N VAL A 237 -14.32 0.73 -15.44
CA VAL A 237 -15.71 1.16 -15.59
C VAL A 237 -16.17 1.81 -14.29
N ASP A 238 -16.69 3.04 -14.40
CA ASP A 238 -17.26 3.80 -13.28
C ASP A 238 -18.78 3.69 -13.20
N HIS A 239 -19.44 3.59 -14.37
CA HIS A 239 -20.88 3.46 -14.49
C HIS A 239 -21.28 2.54 -15.63
N CYS A 240 -22.34 1.79 -15.43
CA CYS A 240 -23.03 1.00 -16.45
C CYS A 240 -24.51 1.37 -16.43
N PHE A 241 -25.09 1.63 -17.60
CA PHE A 241 -26.54 1.86 -17.72
C PHE A 241 -27.07 1.40 -19.07
N ALA A 242 -28.32 0.93 -19.07
CA ALA A 242 -29.01 0.53 -20.29
C ALA A 242 -29.67 1.75 -20.97
N LEU A 243 -29.49 1.87 -22.28
CA LEU A 243 -30.19 2.83 -23.14
C LEU A 243 -31.20 2.08 -24.02
N LYS A 244 -32.48 2.46 -23.91
CA LYS A 244 -33.56 1.88 -24.72
C LYS A 244 -33.21 1.97 -26.21
N GLY A 245 -33.15 0.81 -26.88
CA GLY A 245 -32.88 0.68 -28.31
C GLY A 245 -31.39 0.75 -28.73
N GLN A 246 -30.50 1.27 -27.88
CA GLN A 246 -29.07 1.38 -28.22
C GLN A 246 -28.22 0.27 -27.60
N GLY A 247 -28.69 -0.36 -26.53
CA GLY A 247 -27.98 -1.41 -25.80
C GLY A 247 -27.53 -0.93 -24.43
N THR A 248 -26.45 -1.48 -23.92
CA THR A 248 -25.89 -1.11 -22.62
C THR A 248 -24.62 -0.28 -22.83
N VAL A 249 -24.46 0.79 -22.06
CA VAL A 249 -23.30 1.70 -22.16
C VAL A 249 -22.48 1.60 -20.89
N PHE A 250 -21.20 1.32 -21.06
CA PHE A 250 -20.18 1.42 -20.02
C PHE A 250 -19.47 2.76 -20.16
N THR A 251 -19.40 3.55 -19.10
CA THR A 251 -18.53 4.74 -19.07
C THR A 251 -17.38 4.52 -18.13
N GLY A 252 -16.17 4.90 -18.56
CA GLY A 252 -14.96 4.64 -17.79
C GLY A 252 -13.71 5.22 -18.43
N THR A 253 -12.56 4.95 -17.82
CA THR A 253 -11.26 5.44 -18.24
C THR A 253 -10.37 4.29 -18.70
N ILE A 254 -9.76 4.42 -19.88
CA ILE A 254 -8.83 3.42 -20.40
C ILE A 254 -7.50 3.53 -19.66
N LEU A 255 -7.10 2.48 -18.95
CA LEU A 255 -5.84 2.43 -18.21
C LEU A 255 -4.67 2.01 -19.11
N ARG A 256 -4.90 1.07 -20.04
CA ARG A 256 -3.89 0.48 -20.92
C ARG A 256 -4.47 0.08 -22.28
N GLY A 257 -3.61 0.01 -23.29
CA GLY A 257 -3.97 -0.40 -24.65
C GLY A 257 -4.86 0.60 -25.39
N GLN A 258 -5.57 0.08 -26.39
CA GLN A 258 -6.53 0.83 -27.20
C GLN A 258 -7.74 -0.06 -27.54
N VAL A 259 -8.86 0.57 -27.89
CA VAL A 259 -10.06 -0.12 -28.35
C VAL A 259 -10.67 0.59 -29.55
N SER A 260 -11.12 -0.20 -30.52
CA SER A 260 -11.81 0.27 -31.72
C SER A 260 -13.23 -0.27 -31.79
N VAL A 261 -14.08 0.42 -32.55
CA VAL A 261 -15.43 -0.08 -32.85
C VAL A 261 -15.31 -1.40 -33.61
N GLY A 262 -16.01 -2.43 -33.11
CA GLY A 262 -15.95 -3.79 -33.66
C GLY A 262 -15.05 -4.75 -32.86
N ASP A 263 -14.23 -4.27 -31.94
CA ASP A 263 -13.41 -5.13 -31.08
C ASP A 263 -14.27 -5.93 -30.10
N SER A 264 -13.71 -7.04 -29.60
CA SER A 264 -14.33 -7.88 -28.59
C SER A 264 -13.71 -7.64 -27.22
N VAL A 265 -14.53 -7.17 -26.28
CA VAL A 265 -14.15 -6.92 -24.90
C VAL A 265 -14.75 -7.98 -24.00
N VAL A 266 -14.06 -8.31 -22.91
CA VAL A 266 -14.52 -9.27 -21.90
C VAL A 266 -14.69 -8.57 -20.56
N ILE A 267 -15.74 -8.95 -19.84
CA ILE A 267 -15.96 -8.59 -18.45
C ILE A 267 -15.35 -9.73 -17.61
N PRO A 268 -14.21 -9.54 -16.93
CA PRO A 268 -13.49 -10.63 -16.27
C PRO A 268 -14.31 -11.32 -15.17
N GLU A 269 -15.17 -10.58 -14.47
CA GLU A 269 -15.98 -11.08 -13.35
C GLU A 269 -17.08 -12.05 -13.77
N SER A 270 -17.68 -11.82 -14.95
CA SER A 270 -18.76 -12.65 -15.49
C SER A 270 -18.32 -13.57 -16.61
N HIS A 271 -17.06 -13.44 -17.07
CA HIS A 271 -16.51 -14.10 -18.26
C HIS A 271 -17.34 -13.87 -19.54
N VAL A 272 -18.16 -12.81 -19.57
CA VAL A 272 -19.02 -12.49 -20.71
C VAL A 272 -18.22 -11.67 -21.72
N VAL A 273 -18.17 -12.17 -22.96
CA VAL A 273 -17.57 -11.47 -24.10
C VAL A 273 -18.64 -10.69 -24.85
N LYS A 274 -18.37 -9.42 -25.16
CA LYS A 274 -19.25 -8.53 -25.90
C LYS A 274 -18.48 -7.78 -26.98
N LYS A 275 -19.16 -7.52 -28.10
CA LYS A 275 -18.62 -6.73 -29.21
C LYS A 275 -18.94 -5.25 -29.01
N VAL A 276 -17.94 -4.40 -29.26
CA VAL A 276 -18.07 -2.94 -29.21
C VAL A 276 -18.89 -2.46 -30.41
N LYS A 277 -20.04 -1.84 -30.14
CA LYS A 277 -20.95 -1.30 -31.18
C LYS A 277 -20.65 0.16 -31.52
N GLY A 278 -20.23 0.94 -30.54
CA GLY A 278 -19.92 2.35 -30.71
C GLY A 278 -19.09 2.88 -29.54
N LEU A 279 -18.30 3.91 -29.82
CA LEU A 279 -17.47 4.61 -28.86
C LEU A 279 -17.78 6.11 -28.89
N GLN A 280 -17.81 6.74 -27.72
CA GLN A 280 -18.06 8.17 -27.58
C GLN A 280 -17.14 8.78 -26.53
N VAL A 281 -16.51 9.91 -26.84
CA VAL A 281 -15.66 10.68 -25.92
C VAL A 281 -16.25 12.09 -25.82
N PHE A 282 -16.61 12.52 -24.61
CA PHE A 282 -17.22 13.85 -24.35
C PHE A 282 -18.32 14.26 -25.34
N ARG A 283 -19.27 13.35 -25.56
CA ARG A 283 -20.42 13.49 -26.49
C ARG A 283 -20.08 13.45 -27.98
N LYS A 284 -18.82 13.29 -28.37
CA LYS A 284 -18.40 13.13 -29.77
C LYS A 284 -18.20 11.64 -30.10
N PRO A 285 -18.81 11.12 -31.19
CA PRO A 285 -18.56 9.75 -31.61
C PRO A 285 -17.12 9.62 -32.12
N VAL A 286 -16.43 8.54 -31.73
CA VAL A 286 -15.05 8.24 -32.15
C VAL A 286 -14.96 6.80 -32.66
N GLN A 287 -14.01 6.52 -33.55
CA GLN A 287 -13.79 5.15 -34.07
C GLN A 287 -12.81 4.35 -33.21
N MET A 288 -11.93 5.04 -32.49
CA MET A 288 -10.89 4.47 -31.66
C MET A 288 -10.71 5.33 -30.42
N ALA A 289 -10.36 4.71 -29.30
CA ALA A 289 -9.95 5.38 -28.08
C ALA A 289 -8.73 4.68 -27.47
N ARG A 290 -7.92 5.45 -26.75
CA ARG A 290 -6.62 5.00 -26.22
C ARG A 290 -6.50 5.21 -24.72
N ARG A 291 -5.44 4.65 -24.13
CA ARG A 291 -5.02 4.92 -22.75
C ARG A 291 -5.15 6.41 -22.41
N GLY A 292 -5.74 6.68 -21.25
CA GLY A 292 -6.00 8.01 -20.72
C GLY A 292 -7.39 8.53 -21.05
N ASP A 293 -8.00 8.12 -22.17
CA ASP A 293 -9.29 8.65 -22.59
C ASP A 293 -10.43 8.16 -21.70
N ARG A 294 -11.36 9.07 -21.40
CA ARG A 294 -12.66 8.74 -20.82
C ARG A 294 -13.66 8.44 -21.93
N VAL A 295 -14.15 7.21 -21.97
CA VAL A 295 -14.95 6.68 -23.08
C VAL A 295 -16.29 6.14 -22.58
N GLY A 296 -17.34 6.43 -23.35
CA GLY A 296 -18.60 5.69 -23.33
C GLY A 296 -18.56 4.59 -24.39
N LEU A 297 -18.55 3.34 -23.95
CA LEU A 297 -18.49 2.14 -24.79
C LEU A 297 -19.86 1.45 -24.80
N SER A 298 -20.47 1.34 -25.98
CA SER A 298 -21.77 0.69 -26.15
C SER A 298 -21.63 -0.77 -26.58
N VAL A 299 -22.37 -1.67 -25.91
CA VAL A 299 -22.46 -3.10 -26.22
C VAL A 299 -23.90 -3.57 -26.42
N VAL A 300 -24.06 -4.73 -27.06
CA VAL A 300 -25.35 -5.38 -27.26
C VAL A 300 -25.79 -6.15 -26.00
N GLN A 301 -26.93 -5.73 -25.44
CA GLN A 301 -27.71 -6.43 -24.41
C GLN A 301 -26.86 -7.02 -23.27
N PHE A 302 -26.57 -6.19 -22.27
CA PHE A 302 -25.96 -6.60 -21.01
C PHE A 302 -26.83 -6.12 -19.85
N ASP A 303 -26.96 -6.94 -18.81
CA ASP A 303 -27.71 -6.55 -17.61
C ASP A 303 -26.91 -5.51 -16.81
N ALA A 304 -27.41 -4.27 -16.81
CA ALA A 304 -26.72 -3.16 -16.17
C ALA A 304 -26.74 -3.26 -14.64
N GLU A 305 -27.74 -3.96 -14.05
CA GLU A 305 -27.86 -4.11 -12.60
C GLU A 305 -26.76 -5.00 -12.01
N GLY A 306 -26.18 -5.89 -12.82
CA GLY A 306 -25.11 -6.79 -12.40
C GLY A 306 -23.73 -6.15 -12.30
N MET A 307 -23.53 -4.90 -12.74
CA MET A 307 -22.21 -4.25 -12.77
C MET A 307 -22.31 -2.75 -12.55
N GLU A 308 -22.05 -2.26 -11.35
CA GLU A 308 -21.95 -0.82 -11.09
C GLU A 308 -20.57 -0.26 -11.48
N ARG A 309 -19.51 -0.98 -11.08
CA ARG A 309 -18.10 -0.67 -11.34
C ARG A 309 -17.34 -1.95 -11.63
N GLY A 310 -16.29 -1.87 -12.45
CA GLY A 310 -15.53 -3.06 -12.79
C GLY A 310 -14.38 -2.80 -13.75
N LEU A 311 -13.83 -3.88 -14.30
CA LEU A 311 -12.82 -3.83 -15.36
C LEU A 311 -13.38 -4.43 -16.64
N LEU A 312 -12.99 -3.85 -17.78
CA LEU A 312 -13.13 -4.43 -19.10
C LEU A 312 -11.75 -4.70 -19.66
N CYS A 313 -11.54 -5.90 -20.18
CA CYS A 313 -10.27 -6.33 -20.76
C CYS A 313 -10.45 -6.74 -22.22
N SER A 314 -9.35 -6.83 -22.97
CA SER A 314 -9.37 -7.43 -24.32
C SER A 314 -9.72 -8.92 -24.24
N ALA A 315 -10.61 -9.41 -25.11
CA ALA A 315 -10.89 -10.84 -25.21
C ALA A 315 -9.66 -11.65 -25.68
N LEU A 316 -8.75 -11.01 -26.43
CA LEU A 316 -7.51 -11.62 -26.92
C LEU A 316 -6.52 -11.93 -25.78
N GLN A 317 -6.51 -11.11 -24.74
CA GLN A 317 -5.68 -11.30 -23.55
C GLN A 317 -6.03 -12.62 -22.82
N GLN A 318 -7.33 -12.96 -22.77
CA GLN A 318 -7.78 -14.24 -22.20
C GLN A 318 -7.41 -15.46 -23.08
N GLN A 319 -7.32 -15.32 -24.41
CA GLN A 319 -6.95 -16.43 -25.29
C GLN A 319 -5.44 -16.73 -25.24
N GLN A 320 -4.58 -15.72 -25.11
CA GLN A 320 -3.14 -15.91 -24.88
C GLN A 320 -2.85 -16.62 -23.55
N ARG A 321 -3.74 -16.47 -22.54
CA ARG A 321 -3.70 -17.20 -21.26
C ARG A 321 -3.68 -18.72 -21.40
N GLN A 322 -4.32 -19.27 -22.44
CA GLN A 322 -4.37 -20.72 -22.68
C GLN A 322 -3.15 -21.24 -23.45
N ARG A 323 -2.41 -20.37 -24.15
CA ARG A 323 -1.31 -20.77 -25.03
C ARG A 323 0.08 -20.61 -24.41
N SER A 324 0.25 -19.70 -23.46
CA SER A 324 1.60 -19.33 -22.98
C SER A 324 1.75 -19.53 -21.47
N ARG A 325 1.90 -20.78 -21.03
CA ARG A 325 2.57 -21.13 -19.77
C ARG A 325 4.10 -21.31 -19.95
N ALA A 326 4.60 -21.23 -21.20
CA ALA A 326 5.96 -21.64 -21.55
C ALA A 326 6.90 -20.52 -22.02
N ASP A 327 6.40 -19.31 -22.32
CA ASP A 327 7.24 -18.26 -22.96
C ASP A 327 6.88 -16.86 -22.42
N GLN A 328 7.16 -16.62 -21.13
CA GLN A 328 7.09 -15.30 -20.49
C GLN A 328 8.50 -14.69 -20.46
N ALA A 329 8.96 -14.13 -21.57
CA ALA A 329 10.30 -13.52 -21.59
C ALA A 329 10.41 -12.16 -22.27
N VAL A 330 9.37 -11.65 -22.95
CA VAL A 330 9.56 -10.43 -23.78
C VAL A 330 8.77 -9.22 -23.32
N HIS A 331 7.54 -9.34 -22.78
CA HIS A 331 6.87 -8.23 -22.07
C HIS A 331 5.85 -8.79 -21.06
N PRO A 332 6.03 -8.62 -19.74
CA PRO A 332 5.07 -9.10 -18.76
C PRO A 332 3.88 -8.14 -18.74
N VAL A 333 2.86 -8.38 -19.56
CA VAL A 333 1.59 -7.66 -19.43
C VAL A 333 0.96 -8.12 -18.10
N PRO A 334 0.73 -7.24 -17.10
CA PRO A 334 0.08 -7.66 -15.86
C PRO A 334 -1.27 -8.28 -16.18
N VAL A 335 -1.36 -9.60 -15.97
CA VAL A 335 -2.58 -10.36 -16.15
C VAL A 335 -3.41 -10.19 -14.88
N PHE A 336 -4.66 -9.80 -15.06
CA PHE A 336 -5.61 -9.70 -13.96
C PHE A 336 -6.13 -11.10 -13.62
N GLU A 337 -5.93 -11.51 -12.37
CA GLU A 337 -6.34 -12.82 -11.87
C GLU A 337 -7.21 -12.68 -10.62
N SER A 338 -8.15 -13.62 -10.48
CA SER A 338 -9.02 -13.66 -9.31
C SER A 338 -8.30 -14.41 -8.20
N ALA A 339 -7.96 -13.70 -7.11
CA ALA A 339 -7.24 -14.28 -5.99
C ALA A 339 -7.86 -13.85 -4.66
N SER A 340 -7.97 -14.80 -3.73
CA SER A 340 -8.33 -14.56 -2.33
C SER A 340 -7.10 -14.37 -1.43
N VAL A 341 -5.95 -14.92 -1.85
CA VAL A 341 -4.69 -14.84 -1.12
C VAL A 341 -3.61 -14.23 -2.01
N MET A 342 -2.83 -13.30 -1.46
CA MET A 342 -1.73 -12.67 -2.19
C MET A 342 -0.64 -12.19 -1.25
N VAL A 343 0.53 -11.92 -1.80
CA VAL A 343 1.63 -11.27 -1.08
C VAL A 343 1.74 -9.84 -1.58
N ALA A 344 1.74 -8.89 -0.65
CA ALA A 344 1.92 -7.47 -0.92
C ALA A 344 3.09 -6.93 -0.12
N GLU A 345 3.86 -6.02 -0.72
CA GLU A 345 4.70 -5.11 0.05
C GLU A 345 3.77 -4.14 0.78
N VAL A 346 4.06 -3.86 2.04
CA VAL A 346 3.23 -2.98 2.87
C VAL A 346 4.10 -2.02 3.66
N SER A 347 3.60 -0.80 3.81
CA SER A 347 4.18 0.24 4.67
C SER A 347 3.07 0.86 5.49
N ARG A 348 3.42 1.22 6.73
CA ARG A 348 2.48 1.81 7.68
C ARG A 348 2.33 3.30 7.42
N VAL A 349 1.09 3.78 7.44
CA VAL A 349 0.78 5.20 7.28
C VAL A 349 0.99 5.92 8.61
N ARG A 350 1.83 6.96 8.59
CA ARG A 350 2.26 7.73 9.78
C ARG A 350 1.13 8.39 10.55
N PHE A 351 0.02 8.71 9.87
CA PHE A 351 -1.14 9.38 10.48
C PHE A 351 -2.14 8.40 11.11
N HIS A 352 -1.91 7.09 10.97
CA HIS A 352 -2.76 6.06 11.57
C HIS A 352 -2.27 5.67 12.96
N GLN A 353 -3.06 6.03 13.97
CA GLN A 353 -2.66 5.89 15.38
C GLN A 353 -2.89 4.50 15.95
N LEU A 354 -3.77 3.68 15.34
CA LEU A 354 -4.09 2.36 15.88
C LEU A 354 -3.01 1.31 15.52
N PRO A 355 -2.78 0.32 16.40
CA PRO A 355 -1.84 -0.76 16.14
C PRO A 355 -2.29 -1.63 14.96
N CYS A 356 -1.31 -2.05 14.15
CA CYS A 356 -1.52 -2.91 12.98
C CYS A 356 -0.94 -4.30 13.27
N ASN A 357 -1.73 -5.13 13.96
CA ASN A 357 -1.36 -6.49 14.31
C ASN A 357 -2.04 -7.53 13.41
N VAL A 358 -1.64 -8.79 13.59
CA VAL A 358 -2.12 -9.95 12.81
C VAL A 358 -3.63 -10.23 12.97
N HIS A 359 -4.26 -9.77 14.06
CA HIS A 359 -5.68 -9.97 14.32
C HIS A 359 -6.56 -8.83 13.79
N THR A 360 -5.96 -7.72 13.40
CA THR A 360 -6.69 -6.57 12.85
C THR A 360 -7.30 -6.93 11.50
N LYS A 361 -8.62 -6.71 11.39
CA LYS A 361 -9.33 -6.76 10.11
C LYS A 361 -9.25 -5.41 9.42
N PHE A 362 -9.00 -5.42 8.13
CA PHE A 362 -8.91 -4.22 7.30
C PHE A 362 -9.91 -4.29 6.15
N HIS A 363 -10.40 -3.13 5.73
CA HIS A 363 -11.00 -2.95 4.42
C HIS A 363 -9.85 -2.74 3.42
N ILE A 364 -9.61 -3.73 2.58
CA ILE A 364 -8.49 -3.77 1.65
C ILE A 364 -9.01 -3.39 0.27
N ASN A 365 -8.49 -2.28 -0.25
CA ASN A 365 -8.78 -1.78 -1.59
C ASN A 365 -7.60 -2.13 -2.51
N ILE A 366 -7.89 -2.89 -3.56
CA ILE A 366 -6.96 -3.24 -4.63
C ILE A 366 -7.71 -3.04 -5.94
N GLY A 367 -7.19 -2.18 -6.81
CA GLY A 367 -7.92 -1.79 -8.01
C GLY A 367 -9.24 -1.07 -7.64
N HIS A 368 -10.34 -1.44 -8.28
CA HIS A 368 -11.65 -0.82 -8.03
C HIS A 368 -12.46 -1.54 -6.93
N SER A 369 -11.99 -2.68 -6.42
CA SER A 369 -12.70 -3.49 -5.44
C SER A 369 -12.22 -3.21 -4.01
N THR A 370 -13.14 -3.22 -3.04
CA THR A 370 -12.80 -3.14 -1.61
C THR A 370 -13.40 -4.33 -0.88
N VAL A 371 -12.56 -5.16 -0.27
CA VAL A 371 -12.96 -6.39 0.43
C VAL A 371 -12.32 -6.45 1.81
N MET A 372 -13.03 -7.04 2.77
CA MET A 372 -12.50 -7.27 4.10
C MET A 372 -11.45 -8.38 4.09
N GLY A 373 -10.38 -8.19 4.87
CA GLY A 373 -9.34 -9.20 5.00
C GLY A 373 -8.47 -9.02 6.23
N THR A 374 -7.61 -10.01 6.44
CA THR A 374 -6.56 -9.99 7.49
C THR A 374 -5.20 -10.08 6.84
N MET A 375 -4.16 -9.66 7.56
CA MET A 375 -2.79 -9.65 7.06
C MET A 375 -1.83 -10.36 8.02
N ARG A 376 -0.90 -11.14 7.48
CA ARG A 376 0.22 -11.72 8.23
C ARG A 376 1.51 -11.05 7.81
N PHE A 377 2.17 -10.37 8.73
CA PHE A 377 3.33 -9.55 8.42
C PHE A 377 4.64 -10.32 8.51
N PHE A 378 5.57 -9.97 7.64
CA PHE A 378 6.95 -10.46 7.65
C PHE A 378 7.88 -9.41 7.02
N SER A 379 9.18 -9.52 7.26
CA SER A 379 10.18 -8.60 6.72
C SER A 379 11.31 -9.35 6.02
N ARG A 380 11.98 -8.65 5.09
CA ARG A 380 13.21 -9.08 4.42
C ARG A 380 14.23 -7.94 4.43
N PRO A 381 15.54 -8.23 4.38
CA PRO A 381 16.56 -7.23 4.09
C PRO A 381 16.25 -6.52 2.78
N THR A 382 16.32 -5.19 2.80
CA THR A 382 16.09 -4.38 1.61
C THR A 382 17.22 -4.61 0.60
N VAL A 383 16.88 -5.04 -0.61
CA VAL A 383 17.83 -5.11 -1.72
C VAL A 383 17.92 -3.72 -2.35
N CYS A 384 18.99 -2.99 -2.05
CA CYS A 384 19.33 -1.75 -2.75
C CYS A 384 20.04 -2.12 -4.05
N LEU A 385 19.36 -2.07 -5.18
CA LEU A 385 20.04 -2.08 -6.48
C LEU A 385 20.82 -0.76 -6.59
N PRO A 386 22.11 -0.77 -6.97
CA PRO A 386 22.86 0.45 -7.17
C PRO A 386 22.19 1.27 -8.28
N SER A 387 21.72 2.46 -7.92
CA SER A 387 21.05 3.41 -8.79
C SER A 387 22.07 4.10 -9.69
N ASP A 388 22.40 3.51 -10.83
CA ASP A 388 23.02 4.25 -11.93
C ASP A 388 21.91 4.89 -12.78
N SER A 389 22.06 6.20 -12.98
CA SER A 389 21.34 7.08 -13.92
C SER A 389 20.07 7.76 -13.40
N GLN A 390 20.19 9.08 -13.27
CA GLN A 390 19.10 10.05 -13.30
C GLN A 390 18.29 9.87 -14.60
N ALA A 391 17.25 9.04 -14.56
CA ALA A 391 16.17 9.02 -15.52
C ALA A 391 14.93 8.53 -14.76
N GLY A 392 13.80 9.21 -14.98
CA GLY A 392 12.60 9.10 -14.15
C GLY A 392 12.20 7.67 -13.79
N GLU A 393 11.60 7.52 -12.61
CA GLU A 393 10.95 6.31 -12.09
C GLU A 393 9.84 5.81 -13.04
N GLU A 394 10.20 5.37 -14.24
CA GLU A 394 9.42 4.40 -14.97
C GLU A 394 9.89 3.04 -14.50
N LEU A 395 9.02 2.39 -13.70
CA LEU A 395 8.92 0.93 -13.59
C LEU A 395 10.25 0.20 -13.84
N ALA A 396 11.29 0.49 -13.03
CA ALA A 396 12.41 -0.43 -12.94
C ALA A 396 11.77 -1.77 -12.55
N GLU A 397 11.81 -2.76 -13.45
CA GLU A 397 11.14 -4.04 -13.26
C GLU A 397 11.72 -4.67 -11.99
N GLU A 398 11.02 -4.46 -10.88
CA GLU A 398 11.44 -4.98 -9.59
C GLU A 398 11.44 -6.50 -9.72
N PRO A 399 12.50 -7.18 -9.26
CA PRO A 399 12.68 -8.60 -9.49
C PRO A 399 11.46 -9.39 -9.02
N PRO A 400 11.10 -10.50 -9.70
CA PRO A 400 9.96 -11.33 -9.31
C PRO A 400 10.09 -11.73 -7.85
N PHE A 401 8.97 -11.72 -7.12
CA PHE A 401 8.98 -12.02 -5.69
C PHE A 401 9.26 -13.52 -5.47
N ASP A 402 10.40 -13.82 -4.86
CA ASP A 402 10.73 -15.20 -4.49
C ASP A 402 9.93 -15.64 -3.25
N LEU A 403 9.06 -16.63 -3.39
CA LEU A 403 8.24 -17.18 -2.31
C LEU A 403 9.04 -18.06 -1.34
N MET A 404 10.18 -18.62 -1.77
CA MET A 404 11.00 -19.56 -1.01
C MET A 404 12.16 -18.89 -0.28
N GLN A 405 12.38 -17.60 -0.50
CA GLN A 405 13.33 -16.82 0.29
C GLN A 405 12.90 -16.73 1.75
N GLU A 406 13.80 -17.13 2.65
CA GLU A 406 13.59 -17.04 4.10
C GLU A 406 13.29 -15.60 4.54
N SER A 407 12.28 -15.46 5.39
CA SER A 407 11.76 -14.14 5.81
C SER A 407 11.50 -14.11 7.30
N GLN A 408 11.65 -12.95 7.94
CA GLN A 408 11.44 -12.82 9.38
C GLN A 408 9.98 -12.51 9.71
N TYR A 409 9.37 -13.26 10.62
CA TYR A 409 8.01 -13.03 11.08
C TYR A 409 7.89 -11.73 11.89
N VAL A 410 6.86 -10.94 11.60
CA VAL A 410 6.55 -9.69 12.30
C VAL A 410 5.16 -9.79 12.91
N GLU A 411 5.05 -9.56 14.21
CA GLU A 411 3.79 -9.68 14.96
C GLU A 411 2.92 -8.42 14.84
N GLU A 412 3.56 -7.26 14.87
CA GLU A 412 2.95 -5.95 14.71
C GLU A 412 3.90 -5.05 13.91
N LEU A 413 3.36 -4.27 12.97
CA LEU A 413 4.13 -3.27 12.24
C LEU A 413 4.33 -2.03 13.11
N GLY A 414 5.56 -1.77 13.57
CA GLY A 414 5.92 -0.59 14.35
C GLY A 414 6.16 0.67 13.50
N GLU A 415 6.89 1.62 14.08
CA GLU A 415 7.24 2.90 13.46
C GLU A 415 8.33 2.75 12.38
N GLU A 416 9.14 1.71 12.49
CA GLU A 416 10.17 1.32 11.53
C GLU A 416 9.58 0.96 10.14
N ALA A 417 8.28 0.66 10.08
CA ALA A 417 7.55 0.38 8.84
C ALA A 417 6.92 1.64 8.23
N PHE A 418 7.16 2.84 8.77
CA PHE A 418 6.62 4.07 8.22
C PHE A 418 7.19 4.39 6.85
N ILE A 419 6.33 4.93 5.98
CA ILE A 419 6.76 5.51 4.70
C ILE A 419 7.62 6.75 5.02
N THR A 420 8.90 6.68 4.66
CA THR A 420 9.83 7.81 4.74
C THR A 420 10.26 8.22 3.34
N PHE A 421 10.58 9.49 3.15
CA PHE A 421 10.91 10.04 1.84
C PHE A 421 12.34 10.56 1.87
N GLU A 422 13.07 10.36 0.77
CA GLU A 422 14.41 10.93 0.66
C GLU A 422 14.29 12.44 0.49
N CYS A 423 14.95 13.19 1.37
CA CYS A 423 15.19 14.60 1.16
C CYS A 423 16.54 14.70 0.45
N PRO A 424 16.62 14.81 -0.89
CA PRO A 424 17.89 14.93 -1.57
C PRO A 424 18.56 16.23 -1.17
N SER A 425 19.85 16.11 -0.95
CA SER A 425 20.80 17.21 -0.85
C SER A 425 20.85 17.95 -2.19
N GLU A 426 20.44 19.22 -2.19
CA GLU A 426 20.84 20.27 -3.14
C GLU A 426 20.74 20.03 -4.67
N ASP A 427 19.69 19.39 -5.19
CA ASP A 427 19.45 19.39 -6.65
C ASP A 427 18.58 20.59 -7.12
N LYS A 428 19.16 21.39 -8.03
CA LYS A 428 18.66 22.68 -8.54
C LYS A 428 17.53 22.60 -9.58
N HIS A 429 16.98 21.42 -9.86
CA HIS A 429 15.89 21.22 -10.83
C HIS A 429 14.64 20.56 -10.22
N ARG A 430 14.15 21.09 -9.10
CA ARG A 430 12.89 20.62 -8.49
C ARG A 430 11.70 21.50 -8.87
N TRP A 431 10.85 20.98 -9.76
CA TRP A 431 9.53 21.58 -9.96
C TRP A 431 8.63 21.31 -8.75
N PRO A 432 8.01 22.35 -8.16
CA PRO A 432 7.19 22.22 -6.96
C PRO A 432 5.93 21.39 -7.26
N GLY A 433 5.68 20.33 -6.49
CA GLY A 433 4.52 19.43 -6.66
C GLY A 433 4.84 18.10 -7.34
N ARG A 434 6.09 17.85 -7.77
CA ARG A 434 6.51 16.50 -8.20
C ARG A 434 6.81 15.59 -7.00
N PRO A 435 6.34 14.33 -7.01
CA PRO A 435 6.56 13.39 -5.91
C PRO A 435 8.01 12.88 -5.87
N ILE A 436 8.53 12.59 -4.67
CA ILE A 436 9.88 12.03 -4.47
C ILE A 436 9.82 10.51 -4.26
N ALA A 437 10.92 9.82 -4.55
CA ALA A 437 11.15 8.45 -4.16
C ALA A 437 10.98 8.21 -2.65
N VAL A 438 10.52 7.00 -2.31
CA VAL A 438 10.43 6.53 -0.92
C VAL A 438 11.83 6.11 -0.48
N LYS A 439 12.27 6.60 0.68
CA LYS A 439 13.51 6.16 1.32
C LYS A 439 13.31 4.74 1.83
N ARG A 440 14.04 3.79 1.26
CA ARG A 440 13.98 2.40 1.72
C ARG A 440 14.80 2.25 3.00
N GLY A 441 14.17 1.73 4.04
CA GLY A 441 14.85 1.34 5.28
C GLY A 441 15.73 0.10 5.09
N PRO A 442 16.44 -0.36 6.13
CA PRO A 442 17.24 -1.59 6.07
C PRO A 442 16.39 -2.85 5.85
N LEU A 443 15.11 -2.79 6.25
CA LEU A 443 14.13 -3.86 6.09
C LEU A 443 12.97 -3.37 5.22
N THR A 444 12.52 -4.25 4.33
CA THR A 444 11.28 -4.10 3.58
C THR A 444 10.23 -5.01 4.20
N TYR A 445 9.02 -4.47 4.42
CA TYR A 445 7.91 -5.18 5.05
C TYR A 445 6.92 -5.69 4.01
N PHE A 446 6.45 -6.90 4.25
CA PHE A 446 5.49 -7.59 3.40
C PHE A 446 4.35 -8.15 4.25
N ALA A 447 3.23 -8.40 3.60
CA ALA A 447 2.06 -9.01 4.17
C ALA A 447 1.53 -10.12 3.27
N ILE A 448 1.19 -11.27 3.87
CA ILE A 448 0.27 -12.22 3.27
C ILE A 448 -1.14 -11.69 3.53
N VAL A 449 -1.81 -11.28 2.47
CA VAL A 449 -3.16 -10.72 2.49
C VAL A 449 -4.16 -11.85 2.29
N LEU A 450 -5.06 -12.00 3.25
CA LEU A 450 -6.11 -13.03 3.27
C LEU A 450 -7.47 -12.33 3.16
N LEU A 451 -8.07 -12.37 1.98
CA LEU A 451 -9.36 -11.73 1.68
C LEU A 451 -10.53 -12.67 1.98
N GLU A 452 -11.63 -12.11 2.48
CA GLU A 452 -12.88 -12.87 2.70
C GLU A 452 -13.59 -13.26 1.39
N LYS A 453 -13.33 -12.52 0.30
CA LYS A 453 -13.83 -12.80 -1.04
C LYS A 453 -12.69 -12.64 -2.05
N PRO A 454 -12.65 -13.45 -3.12
CA PRO A 454 -11.66 -13.27 -4.17
C PRO A 454 -11.92 -11.96 -4.92
N ILE A 455 -10.84 -11.29 -5.31
CA ILE A 455 -10.90 -10.06 -6.11
C ILE A 455 -10.00 -10.18 -7.33
N LEU A 456 -10.28 -9.37 -8.34
CA LEU A 456 -9.44 -9.30 -9.52
C LEU A 456 -8.25 -8.35 -9.27
N ALA A 457 -7.04 -8.89 -9.28
CA ALA A 457 -5.82 -8.13 -9.06
C ALA A 457 -4.72 -8.53 -10.06
N ALA A 458 -3.78 -7.62 -10.31
CA ALA A 458 -2.57 -7.90 -11.06
C ALA A 458 -1.33 -7.55 -10.24
N ILE A 459 -0.19 -8.18 -10.55
CA ILE A 459 1.09 -7.83 -9.92
C ILE A 459 1.41 -6.35 -10.19
N GLY A 460 1.89 -5.64 -9.17
CA GLY A 460 2.17 -4.21 -9.21
C GLY A 460 0.96 -3.30 -8.91
N THR A 461 -0.26 -3.86 -8.81
CA THR A 461 -1.45 -3.07 -8.46
C THR A 461 -1.28 -2.47 -7.05
N PRO A 462 -1.59 -1.17 -6.84
CA PRO A 462 -1.52 -0.56 -5.53
C PRO A 462 -2.56 -1.17 -4.59
N LEU A 463 -2.16 -1.33 -3.33
CA LEU A 463 -2.98 -1.83 -2.24
C LEU A 463 -3.10 -0.75 -1.17
N ILE A 464 -4.32 -0.48 -0.73
CA ILE A 464 -4.61 0.43 0.38
C ILE A 464 -5.48 -0.29 1.40
N ALA A 465 -5.03 -0.38 2.64
CA ALA A 465 -5.80 -0.99 3.72
C ALA A 465 -6.28 0.09 4.70
N ALA A 466 -7.58 0.11 4.97
CA ALA A 466 -8.21 1.10 5.82
C ALA A 466 -9.09 0.46 6.90
N ARG A 467 -9.20 1.13 8.05
CA ARG A 467 -10.12 0.79 9.14
C ARG A 467 -11.33 1.71 9.06
N LEU A 468 -12.31 1.31 8.24
CA LEU A 468 -13.54 2.07 8.01
C LEU A 468 -14.61 1.83 9.08
N ASP A 469 -14.40 0.82 9.93
CA ASP A 469 -15.19 0.48 11.12
C ASP A 469 -15.05 1.51 12.25
N VAL A 470 -13.95 2.26 12.25
CA VAL A 470 -13.63 3.21 13.33
C VAL A 470 -14.15 4.60 12.96
N GLU A 471 -15.30 4.96 13.50
CA GLU A 471 -15.87 6.31 13.40
C GLU A 471 -15.23 7.26 14.42
N ARG A 472 -13.94 7.57 14.23
CA ARG A 472 -13.25 8.64 14.99
C ARG A 472 -12.94 9.80 14.05
N GLU A 473 -13.54 10.95 14.32
CA GLU A 473 -13.46 12.13 13.45
C GLU A 473 -12.04 12.72 13.31
N ASN A 474 -11.12 12.41 14.23
CA ASN A 474 -9.77 13.00 14.29
C ASN A 474 -8.63 12.02 13.99
N MET A 475 -8.91 10.94 13.24
CA MET A 475 -7.89 9.94 12.91
C MET A 475 -7.91 9.60 11.42
N CYS A 476 -6.73 9.46 10.82
CA CYS A 476 -6.63 8.90 9.48
C CYS A 476 -7.07 7.43 9.50
N ARG A 477 -8.06 7.07 8.69
CA ARG A 477 -8.56 5.69 8.63
C ARG A 477 -7.71 4.78 7.76
N ILE A 478 -6.88 5.35 6.88
CA ILE A 478 -5.94 4.58 6.06
C ILE A 478 -4.77 4.15 6.94
N ALA A 479 -4.62 2.84 7.10
CA ALA A 479 -3.66 2.23 8.02
C ALA A 479 -2.38 1.79 7.31
N LEU A 480 -2.52 1.10 6.18
CA LEU A 480 -1.41 0.51 5.44
C LEU A 480 -1.56 0.85 3.95
N ALA A 481 -0.43 0.91 3.27
CA ALA A 481 -0.37 1.09 1.84
C ALA A 481 0.81 0.34 1.25
N GLY A 482 0.69 -0.08 -0.01
CA GLY A 482 1.79 -0.74 -0.72
C GLY A 482 1.35 -1.29 -2.06
N ARG A 483 1.96 -2.39 -2.51
CA ARG A 483 1.76 -2.94 -3.85
C ARG A 483 1.73 -4.47 -3.82
N VAL A 484 0.90 -5.05 -4.68
CA VAL A 484 0.82 -6.51 -4.84
C VAL A 484 2.11 -7.01 -5.51
N ARG A 485 2.76 -8.01 -4.92
CA ARG A 485 4.03 -8.58 -5.38
C ARG A 485 3.87 -9.99 -5.97
N ALA A 486 2.94 -10.78 -5.43
CA ALA A 486 2.60 -12.11 -5.95
C ALA A 486 1.12 -12.45 -5.68
N LEU A 487 0.50 -13.18 -6.60
CA LEU A 487 -0.85 -13.71 -6.46
C LEU A 487 -0.76 -15.21 -6.15
N LEU A 488 -1.51 -15.68 -5.16
CA LEU A 488 -1.52 -17.08 -4.74
C LEU A 488 -2.89 -17.69 -5.05
N HIS A 489 -2.87 -18.82 -5.75
CA HIS A 489 -4.08 -19.53 -6.17
C HIS A 489 -4.46 -20.58 -5.13
N ASP A 490 -5.76 -20.69 -4.88
CA ASP A 490 -6.35 -21.68 -3.98
C ASP A 490 -6.87 -22.84 -4.84
N ASP A 491 -5.96 -23.54 -5.53
CA ASP A 491 -6.33 -24.77 -6.21
C ASP A 491 -6.58 -25.84 -5.14
N LYS A 492 -7.71 -26.56 -5.27
CA LYS A 492 -8.26 -27.46 -4.23
C LYS A 492 -7.31 -28.59 -3.81
N ASP A 493 -6.22 -28.83 -4.54
CA ASP A 493 -5.20 -29.83 -4.24
C ASP A 493 -3.93 -29.24 -3.56
N ASP A 494 -3.74 -27.92 -3.58
CA ASP A 494 -2.59 -27.19 -3.01
C ASP A 494 -2.97 -26.51 -1.68
N ALA A 495 -3.45 -27.30 -0.71
CA ALA A 495 -3.75 -26.87 0.65
C ALA A 495 -2.47 -26.46 1.43
N VAL A 496 -1.79 -25.42 0.98
CA VAL A 496 -1.66 -24.09 1.58
C VAL A 496 -0.26 -23.55 1.23
N MET A 497 -0.04 -23.16 -0.03
CA MET A 497 1.25 -22.66 -0.56
C MET A 497 1.86 -21.51 0.26
N TRP A 498 1.02 -20.67 0.87
CA TRP A 498 1.51 -19.58 1.72
C TRP A 498 1.97 -20.04 3.11
N ARG A 499 1.50 -21.21 3.61
CA ARG A 499 1.95 -21.80 4.88
C ARG A 499 3.26 -22.58 4.74
N SER A 500 3.61 -22.98 3.52
CA SER A 500 4.93 -23.54 3.21
C SER A 500 6.01 -22.47 3.03
N MET A 501 5.64 -21.19 2.98
CA MET A 501 6.62 -20.10 2.91
C MET A 501 7.53 -20.14 4.15
N PRO A 502 8.86 -20.04 4.00
CA PRO A 502 9.81 -20.09 5.11
C PRO A 502 9.83 -18.76 5.89
N ILE A 503 8.74 -18.47 6.59
CA ILE A 503 8.59 -17.31 7.46
C ILE A 503 8.92 -17.74 8.89
N VAL A 504 10.04 -17.22 9.40
CA VAL A 504 10.70 -17.71 10.60
C VAL A 504 10.64 -16.69 11.73
N ARG A 505 10.48 -17.18 12.96
CA ARG A 505 10.63 -16.40 14.19
C ARG A 505 11.74 -17.03 15.02
N TYR A 506 12.80 -16.28 15.25
CA TYR A 506 13.87 -16.68 16.14
C TYR A 506 13.46 -16.40 17.60
N LYS A 507 13.54 -17.41 18.47
CA LYS A 507 13.37 -17.27 19.92
C LYS A 507 14.62 -17.76 20.62
N SER A 508 15.41 -16.83 21.16
CA SER A 508 16.55 -17.16 22.01
C SER A 508 16.11 -17.41 23.45
N ARG A 509 16.74 -18.38 24.11
CA ARG A 509 16.56 -18.72 25.52
C ARG A 509 17.92 -18.82 26.18
N SER A 510 18.13 -18.09 27.26
CA SER A 510 19.31 -18.27 28.11
C SER A 510 19.08 -19.48 29.02
N LEU A 511 20.00 -20.44 28.97
CA LEU A 511 19.97 -21.65 29.77
C LEU A 511 20.77 -21.44 31.06
N VAL A 512 20.25 -21.95 32.17
CA VAL A 512 20.94 -21.90 33.47
C VAL A 512 21.69 -23.19 33.66
N VAL A 513 23.02 -23.10 33.78
CA VAL A 513 23.87 -24.24 34.08
C VAL A 513 23.76 -24.54 35.58
N GLU A 514 23.24 -25.72 35.93
CA GLU A 514 23.08 -26.13 37.33
C GLU A 514 24.25 -26.96 37.84
N ARG A 515 24.86 -27.75 36.96
CA ARG A 515 25.95 -28.66 37.32
C ARG A 515 26.89 -28.88 36.15
N VAL A 516 28.19 -28.75 36.39
CA VAL A 516 29.23 -29.16 35.46
C VAL A 516 29.56 -30.64 35.66
N VAL A 517 29.67 -31.39 34.56
CA VAL A 517 30.02 -32.82 34.54
C VAL A 517 31.44 -33.02 34.01
N SER A 518 31.84 -32.27 32.99
CA SER A 518 33.23 -32.21 32.48
C SER A 518 33.55 -30.81 31.95
N ASP A 519 34.80 -30.60 31.53
CA ASP A 519 35.27 -29.38 30.85
C ASP A 519 34.39 -28.97 29.65
N ARG A 520 33.77 -29.96 29.00
CA ARG A 520 32.90 -29.81 27.82
C ARG A 520 31.43 -30.14 28.06
N SER A 521 31.04 -30.65 29.23
CA SER A 521 29.66 -31.10 29.44
C SER A 521 29.04 -30.59 30.73
N CYS A 522 27.77 -30.21 30.65
CA CYS A 522 27.03 -29.71 31.80
C CYS A 522 25.56 -30.12 31.76
N ILE A 523 24.90 -29.98 32.91
CA ILE A 523 23.46 -30.13 33.07
C ILE A 523 22.86 -28.73 33.18
N ALA A 524 21.96 -28.41 32.27
CA ALA A 524 21.31 -27.12 32.21
C ALA A 524 19.78 -27.26 32.32
N SER A 525 19.15 -26.23 32.89
CA SER A 525 17.69 -26.06 32.95
C SER A 525 17.28 -24.77 32.23
N GLY A 526 15.97 -24.60 31.97
CA GLY A 526 15.43 -23.46 31.21
C GLY A 526 15.12 -23.73 29.73
N VAL A 527 15.28 -24.98 29.27
CA VAL A 527 14.89 -25.38 27.90
C VAL A 527 13.38 -25.32 27.71
N VAL A 528 12.57 -25.51 28.77
CA VAL A 528 11.11 -25.37 28.75
C VAL A 528 10.68 -24.26 29.72
N THR A 529 9.80 -23.36 29.28
CA THR A 529 9.28 -22.24 30.09
C THR A 529 8.18 -22.71 31.04
N SER A 530 8.28 -22.37 32.33
CA SER A 530 7.28 -22.74 33.36
C SER A 530 5.87 -22.21 33.11
N GLU A 531 5.68 -21.19 32.25
CA GLU A 531 4.35 -20.60 31.97
C GLU A 531 3.33 -21.59 31.37
N MET A 532 3.79 -22.69 30.74
CA MET A 532 2.88 -23.75 30.29
C MET A 532 2.30 -24.60 31.44
N HIS A 533 2.78 -24.44 32.68
CA HIS A 533 2.17 -25.08 33.86
C HIS A 533 0.78 -24.49 34.20
N GLU A 534 0.49 -23.24 33.85
CA GLU A 534 -0.75 -22.57 34.28
C GLU A 534 -1.88 -22.68 33.25
N ALA A 535 -1.58 -22.66 31.95
CA ALA A 535 -2.59 -22.64 30.88
C ALA A 535 -3.44 -23.91 30.74
N ARG A 536 -3.08 -25.02 31.40
CA ARG A 536 -3.87 -26.27 31.43
C ARG A 536 -4.58 -26.54 32.75
N SER A 537 -4.51 -25.59 33.69
CA SER A 537 -5.12 -25.72 35.03
C SER A 537 -6.56 -25.20 35.10
N GLY A 538 -7.10 -24.65 34.00
CA GLY A 538 -8.48 -24.19 33.90
C GLY A 538 -9.43 -25.28 33.40
N GLY A 539 -10.03 -26.03 34.32
CA GLY A 539 -11.24 -26.83 34.03
C GLY A 539 -11.31 -28.18 34.70
N GLY A 540 -12.18 -28.32 35.71
CA GLY A 540 -12.70 -29.61 36.18
C GLY A 540 -12.29 -29.99 37.60
N MET A 541 -13.21 -29.77 38.53
CA MET A 541 -13.17 -30.29 39.90
C MET A 541 -13.48 -31.80 39.87
N SER A 542 -12.47 -32.66 40.11
CA SER A 542 -12.58 -33.96 40.82
C SER A 542 -11.38 -34.91 40.53
N THR A 543 -10.99 -35.61 41.61
CA THR A 543 -10.15 -36.80 41.84
C THR A 543 -8.73 -36.94 41.24
N ASN A 544 -7.79 -37.22 42.15
CA ASN A 544 -6.36 -37.61 41.98
C ASN A 544 -5.35 -36.54 41.48
N LYS A 545 -4.91 -35.70 42.43
CA LYS A 545 -3.73 -34.81 42.30
C LYS A 545 -2.47 -35.55 41.80
N LYS A 546 -2.25 -36.79 42.24
CA LYS A 546 -1.08 -37.61 41.91
C LYS A 546 -1.06 -38.08 40.43
N GLU A 547 -2.21 -38.38 39.85
CA GLU A 547 -2.32 -38.74 38.43
C GLU A 547 -2.15 -37.53 37.51
N ARG A 548 -2.69 -36.36 37.91
CA ARG A 548 -2.48 -35.09 37.19
C ARG A 548 -0.99 -34.73 37.17
N ASP A 549 -0.30 -34.80 38.31
CA ASP A 549 1.14 -34.51 38.40
C ASP A 549 1.99 -35.46 37.57
N THR A 550 1.58 -36.72 37.44
CA THR A 550 2.31 -37.72 36.62
C THR A 550 2.13 -37.45 35.13
N LYS A 551 0.89 -37.15 34.67
CA LYS A 551 0.61 -36.77 33.28
C LYS A 551 1.33 -35.48 32.87
N VAL A 552 1.40 -34.50 33.77
CA VAL A 552 2.13 -33.23 33.52
C VAL A 552 3.63 -33.50 33.37
N LYS A 553 4.20 -34.35 34.23
CA LYS A 553 5.62 -34.73 34.14
C LYS A 553 5.96 -35.55 32.90
N ASP A 554 5.06 -36.42 32.45
CA ASP A 554 5.24 -37.20 31.22
C ASP A 554 5.14 -36.30 29.97
N ALA A 555 4.21 -35.33 29.98
CA ALA A 555 4.13 -34.31 28.94
C ALA A 555 5.39 -33.43 28.90
N LEU A 556 5.93 -33.04 30.07
CA LEU A 556 7.19 -32.29 30.15
C LEU A 556 8.36 -33.10 29.60
N HIS A 557 8.44 -34.39 29.91
CA HIS A 557 9.48 -35.26 29.38
C HIS A 557 9.41 -35.38 27.85
N ALA A 558 8.22 -35.61 27.30
CA ALA A 558 7.99 -35.65 25.86
C ALA A 558 8.35 -34.32 25.17
N GLU A 559 8.12 -33.19 25.83
CA GLU A 559 8.45 -31.87 25.28
C GLU A 559 9.96 -31.63 25.26
N VAL A 560 10.68 -31.99 26.33
CA VAL A 560 12.14 -31.82 26.43
C VAL A 560 12.85 -32.70 25.40
N GLN A 561 12.32 -33.89 25.12
CA GLN A 561 12.88 -34.78 24.10
C GLN A 561 12.92 -34.15 22.70
N LYS A 562 12.01 -33.21 22.39
CA LYS A 562 12.00 -32.49 21.09
C LYS A 562 13.23 -31.61 20.87
N PHE A 563 13.95 -31.25 21.94
CA PHE A 563 15.12 -30.38 21.88
C PHE A 563 16.44 -31.16 21.74
N ILE A 564 16.41 -32.49 21.84
CA ILE A 564 17.61 -33.33 21.68
C ILE A 564 18.13 -33.17 20.24
N GLY A 565 19.45 -32.98 20.11
CA GLY A 565 20.12 -32.76 18.83
C GLY A 565 20.18 -31.31 18.37
N LEU A 566 19.53 -30.37 19.09
CA LEU A 566 19.63 -28.95 18.77
C LEU A 566 20.96 -28.35 19.22
N THR A 567 21.45 -27.38 18.44
CA THR A 567 22.67 -26.63 18.72
C THR A 567 22.44 -25.56 19.79
N VAL A 568 23.38 -25.44 20.71
CA VAL A 568 23.47 -24.38 21.73
C VAL A 568 24.78 -23.64 21.57
N TYR A 569 24.79 -22.36 21.93
CA TYR A 569 25.99 -21.53 21.85
C TYR A 569 26.32 -20.96 23.22
N PHE A 570 27.59 -20.95 23.58
CA PHE A 570 28.09 -20.23 24.74
C PHE A 570 28.72 -18.91 24.27
N ARG A 571 28.22 -17.79 24.79
CA ARG A 571 28.73 -16.44 24.51
C ARG A 571 29.47 -15.90 25.74
N PRO A 572 30.79 -15.65 25.66
CA PRO A 572 31.55 -15.02 26.73
C PRO A 572 31.16 -13.53 26.88
N THR A 573 31.18 -13.01 28.10
CA THR A 573 30.83 -11.62 28.47
C THR A 573 32.04 -10.68 28.36
N SER A 574 33.26 -11.22 28.30
CA SER A 574 34.51 -10.45 28.25
C SER A 574 34.96 -10.23 26.79
N GLY A 575 34.74 -9.03 26.27
CA GLY A 575 35.31 -8.56 25.00
C GLY A 575 36.06 -7.26 25.24
N ASP A 576 37.31 -7.35 25.67
CA ASP A 576 38.28 -6.26 25.58
C ASP A 576 39.68 -6.89 25.65
N ASP A 577 40.22 -7.26 24.50
CA ASP A 577 41.67 -7.32 24.27
C ASP A 577 41.89 -7.18 22.76
N GLY A 578 42.44 -6.03 22.37
CA GLY A 578 42.53 -5.60 20.98
C GLY A 578 43.55 -6.37 20.15
N CYS A 579 43.12 -6.78 18.95
CA CYS A 579 43.91 -6.64 17.71
C CYS A 579 43.06 -6.98 16.47
N CYS A 580 42.93 -5.99 15.59
CA CYS A 580 42.85 -6.12 14.12
C CYS A 580 41.84 -7.10 13.50
N VAL A 581 40.65 -6.56 13.20
CA VAL A 581 39.80 -6.71 11.99
C VAL A 581 39.97 -8.00 11.16
N ASN A 582 38.97 -8.87 11.24
CA ASN A 582 38.36 -9.51 10.07
C ASN A 582 36.85 -9.74 10.32
N GLU A 583 36.02 -9.03 9.55
CA GLU A 583 34.57 -9.23 9.49
C GLU A 583 34.27 -10.63 8.92
N ASN A 584 33.82 -11.58 9.75
CA ASN A 584 32.91 -12.71 9.43
C ASN A 584 32.89 -13.89 10.43
N ALA A 585 33.36 -13.73 11.67
CA ALA A 585 33.05 -14.69 12.74
C ALA A 585 32.85 -13.95 14.08
N PRO A 586 31.79 -14.23 14.87
CA PRO A 586 31.69 -13.70 16.21
C PRO A 586 32.79 -14.35 17.08
N GLU A 587 33.84 -13.60 17.39
CA GLU A 587 34.96 -14.05 18.22
C GLU A 587 34.44 -14.62 19.56
N GLY A 588 34.83 -15.87 19.86
CA GLY A 588 34.57 -16.52 21.15
C GLY A 588 33.27 -17.32 21.30
N LEU A 589 32.45 -17.46 20.25
CA LEU A 589 31.21 -18.25 20.33
C LEU A 589 31.52 -19.77 20.34
N ARG A 590 31.29 -20.46 21.46
CA ARG A 590 31.54 -21.92 21.57
C ARG A 590 30.28 -22.72 21.29
N GLU A 591 30.32 -23.59 20.28
CA GLU A 591 29.19 -24.41 19.86
C GLU A 591 29.06 -25.70 20.69
N GLY A 592 27.84 -26.08 21.05
CA GLY A 592 27.50 -27.34 21.68
C GLY A 592 26.17 -27.92 21.21
N ILE A 593 25.83 -29.11 21.68
CA ILE A 593 24.62 -29.85 21.31
C ILE A 593 23.90 -30.33 22.56
N ILE A 594 22.57 -30.39 22.50
CA ILE A 594 21.73 -31.05 23.50
C ILE A 594 21.81 -32.57 23.30
N ASP A 595 22.58 -33.26 24.14
CA ASP A 595 22.88 -34.69 24.03
C ASP A 595 21.73 -35.57 24.53
N SER A 596 21.19 -35.27 25.72
CA SER A 596 20.14 -36.10 26.34
C SER A 596 19.25 -35.30 27.29
N ALA A 597 18.03 -35.80 27.50
CA ALA A 597 17.06 -35.23 28.42
C ALA A 597 17.01 -36.03 29.74
N PHE A 598 17.08 -35.34 30.88
CA PHE A 598 17.00 -35.96 32.21
C PHE A 598 15.56 -36.02 32.71
N GLY A 599 14.92 -37.17 32.44
CA GLY A 599 13.69 -37.63 33.09
C GLY A 599 12.56 -36.59 33.17
N LYS A 600 11.80 -36.65 34.27
CA LYS A 600 10.61 -35.82 34.55
C LYS A 600 10.94 -34.42 35.11
N THR A 601 12.20 -34.01 35.09
CA THR A 601 12.69 -32.79 35.76
C THR A 601 12.92 -31.59 34.83
N GLY A 602 12.78 -31.77 33.51
CA GLY A 602 12.93 -30.66 32.55
C GLY A 602 14.38 -30.22 32.29
N LYS A 603 15.36 -31.03 32.71
CA LYS A 603 16.79 -30.73 32.59
C LYS A 603 17.40 -31.44 31.38
N VAL A 604 18.44 -30.87 30.80
CA VAL A 604 19.14 -31.45 29.65
C VAL A 604 20.64 -31.52 29.90
N LYS A 605 21.29 -32.48 29.26
CA LYS A 605 22.75 -32.56 29.15
C LYS A 605 23.20 -31.80 27.91
N LEU A 606 24.11 -30.85 28.10
CA LEU A 606 24.76 -30.12 27.01
C LEU A 606 26.18 -30.65 26.84
N VAL A 607 26.63 -30.76 25.59
CA VAL A 607 27.99 -31.15 25.23
C VAL A 607 28.54 -30.14 24.23
N PHE A 608 29.59 -29.41 24.62
CA PHE A 608 30.28 -28.43 23.79
C PHE A 608 31.43 -29.06 23.02
N LYS A 609 31.70 -28.56 21.81
CA LYS A 609 32.84 -29.00 20.98
C LYS A 609 34.17 -28.59 21.61
N GLU A 610 34.18 -27.43 22.25
CA GLU A 610 35.32 -26.82 22.94
C GLU A 610 35.12 -26.79 24.46
N PRO A 611 36.20 -26.78 25.27
CA PRO A 611 36.09 -26.69 26.73
C PRO A 611 35.50 -25.34 27.13
N VAL A 612 34.45 -25.34 27.95
CA VAL A 612 33.75 -24.14 28.47
C VAL A 612 33.95 -23.99 29.97
N PHE A 613 34.12 -25.10 30.69
CA PHE A 613 34.13 -25.15 32.14
C PHE A 613 35.53 -25.47 32.69
N ALA A 614 35.87 -24.87 33.82
CA ALA A 614 37.05 -25.25 34.58
C ALA A 614 36.70 -26.47 35.42
N VAL A 615 37.46 -27.56 35.28
CA VAL A 615 37.31 -28.75 36.13
C VAL A 615 38.34 -28.64 37.24
N ASP A 616 37.87 -28.60 38.49
CA ASP A 616 38.74 -28.57 39.67
C ASP A 616 39.31 -29.98 39.87
N ASP A 617 40.49 -30.23 39.29
CA ASP A 617 41.14 -31.55 39.26
C ASP A 617 41.89 -31.83 40.57
N ARG A 618 41.21 -31.67 41.72
CA ARG A 618 41.72 -32.12 43.02
C ARG A 618 41.06 -33.43 43.38
N GLY A 619 41.88 -34.48 43.33
CA GLY A 619 41.61 -35.89 43.63
C GLY A 619 40.40 -36.18 44.53
N ALA A 620 39.57 -37.10 44.06
CA ALA A 620 38.49 -37.69 44.80
C ALA A 620 38.95 -38.28 46.15
N GLU A 621 38.57 -37.64 47.26
CA GLU A 621 38.34 -38.34 48.52
C GLU A 621 36.84 -38.70 48.61
N PRO A 622 36.48 -39.98 48.85
CA PRO A 622 35.09 -40.41 48.87
C PRO A 622 34.48 -40.10 50.25
N GLY A 623 33.84 -38.95 50.39
CA GLY A 623 33.00 -38.70 51.56
C GLY A 623 32.86 -37.25 51.98
N LYS A 624 32.13 -36.45 51.20
CA LYS A 624 31.21 -35.38 51.65
C LYS A 624 30.72 -34.63 50.43
N GLY A 625 29.40 -34.58 50.24
CA GLY A 625 28.77 -33.87 49.14
C GLY A 625 29.05 -32.36 49.19
N LYS A 626 30.12 -31.92 48.53
CA LYS A 626 30.26 -30.53 48.12
C LYS A 626 29.45 -30.35 46.84
N ARG A 627 28.56 -29.35 46.82
CA ARG A 627 27.89 -28.90 45.60
C ARG A 627 28.99 -28.55 44.60
N ASN A 628 29.01 -29.19 43.42
CA ASN A 628 29.88 -28.78 42.33
C ASN A 628 29.56 -27.30 42.02
N GLU A 629 30.44 -26.38 42.44
CA GLU A 629 30.35 -24.99 42.04
C GLU A 629 30.60 -24.91 40.52
N VAL A 630 29.75 -24.18 39.83
CA VAL A 630 29.84 -24.01 38.37
C VAL A 630 30.90 -22.95 38.11
N ILE A 631 32.12 -23.37 37.75
CA ILE A 631 33.21 -22.46 37.40
C ILE A 631 33.36 -22.46 35.88
N PHE A 632 33.05 -21.33 35.26
CA PHE A 632 33.27 -21.12 33.84
C PHE A 632 34.73 -20.70 33.59
N LEU A 633 35.32 -21.10 32.46
CA LEU A 633 36.65 -20.64 32.04
C LEU A 633 36.67 -19.13 31.71
N SER A 634 35.51 -18.60 31.32
CA SER A 634 35.25 -17.19 31.04
C SER A 634 33.80 -16.92 31.45
N GLU A 635 33.49 -15.81 32.10
CA GLU A 635 32.08 -15.48 32.39
C GLU A 635 31.30 -15.38 31.07
N GLY A 636 30.08 -15.95 31.03
CA GLY A 636 29.31 -16.02 29.79
C GLY A 636 27.92 -16.63 29.98
N VAL A 637 27.13 -16.59 28.91
CA VAL A 637 25.75 -17.09 28.89
C VAL A 637 25.62 -18.21 27.86
N VAL A 638 24.98 -19.31 28.24
CA VAL A 638 24.57 -20.35 27.29
C VAL A 638 23.22 -19.97 26.69
N GLU A 639 23.16 -19.83 25.38
CA GLU A 639 21.95 -19.51 24.63
C GLU A 639 21.52 -20.64 23.70
N LEU A 640 20.22 -20.93 23.71
CA LEU A 640 19.55 -21.78 22.75
C LEU A 640 18.68 -20.91 21.84
N THR A 641 18.99 -20.87 20.55
CA THR A 641 18.18 -20.15 19.56
C THR A 641 17.29 -21.12 18.80
N LEU A 642 15.97 -20.96 18.95
CA LEU A 642 14.98 -21.77 18.27
C LEU A 642 14.48 -21.05 17.03
N LYS A 643 14.64 -21.69 15.86
CA LYS A 643 13.98 -21.28 14.63
C LYS A 643 12.56 -21.85 14.64
N LYS A 644 11.55 -20.98 14.68
CA LYS A 644 10.14 -21.39 14.64
C LYS A 644 9.50 -20.94 13.34
N TYR A 645 8.51 -21.69 12.87
CA TYR A 645 7.68 -21.33 11.72
C TYR A 645 6.25 -21.03 12.19
N PRO A 646 5.91 -19.78 12.54
CA PRO A 646 4.62 -19.45 13.17
C PRO A 646 3.40 -19.72 12.28
N LEU A 647 3.60 -19.73 10.96
CA LEU A 647 2.54 -19.89 9.97
C LEU A 647 2.41 -21.33 9.45
N ALA A 648 3.40 -22.18 9.68
CA ALA A 648 3.40 -23.55 9.19
C ALA A 648 2.40 -24.43 9.94
N LEU A 649 1.77 -25.36 9.22
CA LEU A 649 1.10 -26.50 9.84
C LEU A 649 2.17 -27.41 10.45
N HIS A 650 1.95 -27.91 11.67
CA HIS A 650 2.93 -28.68 12.46
C HIS A 650 3.53 -29.92 11.74
N SER A 651 2.96 -30.35 10.61
CA SER A 651 3.36 -31.52 9.83
C SER A 651 4.24 -31.25 8.60
N GLN A 652 4.38 -29.99 8.15
CA GLN A 652 4.94 -29.71 6.81
C GLN A 652 6.41 -29.24 6.78
N LEU A 653 6.95 -28.78 7.90
CA LEU A 653 8.34 -28.33 8.01
C LEU A 653 8.98 -29.04 9.19
N GLN A 654 10.10 -29.75 8.96
CA GLN A 654 10.96 -30.21 10.07
C GLN A 654 11.41 -28.95 10.82
N GLN A 655 10.83 -28.74 12.01
CA GLN A 655 11.05 -27.56 12.86
C GLN A 655 12.48 -27.43 13.31
#